data_AF-A0A3A0E6T6-F1
#
_entry.id   AF-A0A3A0E6T6-F1
#
_cell.length_a   1.000
_cell.length_b   1.000
_cell.length_c   1.000
_cell.angle_alpha   90.00
_cell.angle_beta   90.00
_cell.angle_gamma   90.00
#
_symmetry.space_group_name_H-M   'P 1'
#
loop_
_entity.id
_entity.type
_entity.pdbx_description
1 polymer ?
#
loop_
_entity_poly.entity_id
_entity_poly.type
_entity_poly.pdbx_seq_one_letter_code
_entity_poly.pdbx_strand_id
1 'polypeptide(L)'
;MATVISSSAGTTAALRSIAVAPTVSQAKAAAPWFKDAIIYQLHIRAFSDSNGDGVGDLRGLIQKLDYIQDLGVTAIWVLPFFPSPLRDDGYDIADYRDVNPQYGTLDDLRELLDEAHRRDLRVITELVMNHTSDQHAWFQQSRRAAPGSPMRDWYVWSDTPDKYREARIIFQDFEASNWTWDPVAGAYFWHRFYHHQPDLNFDNPAVREAMIDTLEFWLAMGVDGLRLDAIPYLFEREGTNCENLPETHAFIKQLRHHIDEKFEDRMLLAEANQWPEDAAAYFGDGDECHMNFHFPLMPRLFMAVEREDKFPIIDILDQTPILPPSCQWAIFLRNHDELTLEMVTDEERDYMYRTYAVDTQARINLGIRRRLAPLMKNDRRKIELMNALLLSLPGTPILYYGDEIGMGDNYYLGDRNGVRTPMQWSANRNAGFSTGHPQRLYLPVIIDPEYHYELRNVEVEQSSPHSLLWWTRRILDLRKQYAAFGNGGFEPVATDNPKVFAFLRQTDDETLLAAANLSRFSQHAELDLARFAGRHPVELFGQSRFPVIDDEPYPLAFAPHGFYWFCIGCRDADGGGATPAELPVVHAAGGWDSLLQGRSRSALREALEPYLRRHRWFAGKARIIQAIDVIDAFEIEATHGDAPLALMMVSVHYTEGEPDAYVLPVALVDEDQAESILQAHPTAGIIRVVSPRDGRTAVLCETAWAEEFWEQLLAAVSQGKSLAGRHGSLAAVRTRAFSRLALDGNETPAPHVHGGEQSNTSARFDGQFIMKLFRRVTPGVNPDLEIGRQLTEHTSLAHIPDVAGALEYRSQSGQQMTVAVLHQYVDSVGDGWTYTLDELGRYFERAQAHAAQPAAAEIAERPLPAAPTAPPSAHLASASESALGAQASLIDLAQVEPPPLAKDVIGGYLHSAELLGARTAELHVALAQISENPAFSPEPFTRLYQRSLYQSMRSQTRKTMDLVRAQRRILDGEARTLAERLLDQEPQALDRFSRLLHSRIEAQRIRCHGDYHLGQTLFTGKDFVIIDFEGEPERPVSERRIKTSPLKDVAGMIRSFHYAANAAILGNNSKVLLGQAAQFAPEDWARFWFSWSAASFLRAYLDAAEAGKFLPRDIAQLRLLLDVYLLEKALYELRYELNNRPDWARIPLEGILHLLS
;
A
#
# COMPACT_ATOMS: atom_id res chain seq x y z
N MET A 1 23.39 -68.50 -20.42
CA MET A 1 23.59 -67.66 -19.21
C MET A 1 23.48 -66.21 -19.63
N ALA A 2 22.50 -65.47 -19.15
CA ALA A 2 21.20 -65.31 -19.82
C ALA A 2 21.14 -63.88 -20.38
N THR A 3 21.13 -63.68 -21.71
CA THR A 3 19.98 -63.24 -22.55
C THR A 3 19.34 -61.92 -22.06
N VAL A 4 19.20 -60.85 -22.86
CA VAL A 4 18.09 -60.59 -23.83
C VAL A 4 18.42 -59.25 -24.55
N ILE A 5 18.62 -59.21 -25.88
CA ILE A 5 17.72 -58.87 -27.02
C ILE A 5 17.33 -57.37 -27.15
N SER A 6 17.42 -56.93 -28.41
CA SER A 6 17.15 -55.63 -29.04
C SER A 6 15.70 -55.14 -29.08
N SER A 7 15.57 -53.84 -29.43
CA SER A 7 14.43 -53.10 -30.06
C SER A 7 13.29 -52.68 -29.10
N SER A 8 12.64 -51.51 -29.18
CA SER A 8 12.51 -50.47 -30.22
C SER A 8 11.85 -49.18 -29.65
N ALA A 9 12.27 -48.01 -30.18
CA ALA A 9 11.53 -46.77 -30.50
C ALA A 9 10.66 -46.01 -29.45
N GLY A 10 10.87 -44.68 -29.36
CA GLY A 10 9.91 -43.72 -28.80
C GLY A 10 10.48 -42.35 -28.43
N THR A 11 10.58 -41.46 -29.41
CA THR A 11 10.74 -39.98 -29.39
C THR A 11 10.59 -39.21 -28.06
N THR A 12 11.62 -38.42 -27.70
CA THR A 12 11.52 -37.26 -26.80
C THR A 12 12.25 -36.04 -27.39
N ALA A 13 11.56 -34.90 -27.34
CA ALA A 13 11.99 -33.60 -27.84
C ALA A 13 13.19 -33.07 -27.05
N ALA A 14 14.19 -32.56 -27.77
CA ALA A 14 15.42 -32.03 -27.21
C ALA A 14 15.27 -30.54 -26.84
N LEU A 15 15.32 -30.25 -25.54
CA LEU A 15 15.66 -28.94 -25.00
C LEU A 15 17.16 -28.67 -25.28
N ARG A 16 17.46 -27.60 -26.02
CA ARG A 16 18.83 -27.13 -26.23
C ARG A 16 19.30 -26.34 -25.01
N SER A 17 20.35 -26.83 -24.36
CA SER A 17 21.12 -26.12 -23.34
C SER A 17 21.89 -24.95 -23.96
N ILE A 18 21.69 -23.73 -23.44
CA ILE A 18 22.53 -22.57 -23.76
C ILE A 18 23.81 -22.69 -22.92
N ALA A 19 24.96 -22.74 -23.60
CA ALA A 19 26.28 -22.80 -22.99
C ALA A 19 26.74 -21.38 -22.59
N VAL A 20 27.18 -21.25 -21.34
CA VAL A 20 27.77 -20.04 -20.76
C VAL A 20 29.17 -19.82 -21.36
N ALA A 21 29.41 -18.64 -21.94
CA ALA A 21 30.73 -18.21 -22.43
C ALA A 21 31.59 -17.64 -21.28
N PRO A 22 32.94 -17.77 -21.34
CA PRO A 22 33.80 -17.42 -20.21
C PRO A 22 34.02 -15.90 -20.12
N THR A 23 33.92 -15.40 -18.90
CA THR A 23 34.07 -14.00 -18.50
C THR A 23 35.51 -13.52 -18.62
N VAL A 24 35.75 -12.57 -19.54
CA VAL A 24 36.92 -11.68 -19.49
C VAL A 24 36.54 -10.48 -18.64
N SER A 25 37.27 -10.27 -17.55
CA SER A 25 37.13 -9.10 -16.68
C SER A 25 37.52 -7.83 -17.43
N GLN A 26 36.53 -7.11 -17.95
CA GLN A 26 36.64 -5.70 -18.33
C GLN A 26 36.12 -4.86 -17.17
N ALA A 27 36.85 -3.81 -16.80
CA ALA A 27 36.38 -2.80 -15.86
C ALA A 27 35.05 -2.20 -16.37
N LYS A 28 34.02 -2.14 -15.52
CA LYS A 28 32.70 -1.56 -15.82
C LYS A 28 32.89 -0.13 -16.37
N ALA A 29 32.72 0.05 -17.68
CA ALA A 29 32.46 1.38 -18.25
C ALA A 29 31.12 1.89 -17.67
N ALA A 30 31.05 3.18 -17.33
CA ALA A 30 29.82 3.78 -16.83
C ALA A 30 28.71 3.66 -17.90
N ALA A 31 27.46 3.41 -17.46
CA ALA A 31 26.32 3.33 -18.38
C ALA A 31 26.08 4.68 -19.07
N PRO A 32 25.57 4.72 -20.33
CA PRO A 32 25.34 5.98 -21.04
C PRO A 32 24.32 6.87 -20.31
N TRP A 33 24.64 8.15 -20.11
CA TRP A 33 23.83 9.07 -19.29
C TRP A 33 22.37 9.18 -19.72
N PHE A 34 22.12 9.12 -21.03
CA PHE A 34 20.80 9.31 -21.62
C PHE A 34 19.82 8.19 -21.28
N LYS A 35 20.30 7.02 -20.82
CA LYS A 35 19.43 5.90 -20.42
C LYS A 35 18.74 6.10 -19.08
N ASP A 36 19.41 6.81 -18.16
CA ASP A 36 18.88 7.13 -16.84
C ASP A 36 18.23 8.51 -16.78
N ALA A 37 18.37 9.30 -17.85
CA ALA A 37 17.87 10.65 -17.92
C ALA A 37 16.35 10.76 -17.74
N ILE A 38 15.92 11.95 -17.35
CA ILE A 38 14.53 12.41 -17.39
C ILE A 38 14.58 13.73 -18.17
N ILE A 39 14.01 13.71 -19.37
CA ILE A 39 14.10 14.82 -20.32
C ILE A 39 12.88 15.72 -20.15
N TYR A 40 13.09 17.03 -20.16
CA TYR A 40 12.03 18.03 -20.12
C TYR A 40 12.05 18.85 -21.41
N GLN A 41 11.01 18.67 -22.22
CA GLN A 41 10.83 19.37 -23.50
C GLN A 41 10.20 20.74 -23.24
N LEU A 42 10.88 21.80 -23.69
CA LEU A 42 10.37 23.16 -23.60
C LEU A 42 10.68 23.99 -24.84
N HIS A 43 9.92 25.07 -25.02
CA HIS A 43 10.19 26.09 -26.02
C HIS A 43 10.66 27.37 -25.33
N ILE A 44 11.84 27.87 -25.69
CA ILE A 44 12.40 29.12 -25.13
C ILE A 44 11.38 30.26 -25.25
N ARG A 45 10.77 30.40 -26.43
CA ARG A 45 9.71 31.39 -26.74
C ARG A 45 8.53 31.37 -25.75
N ALA A 46 8.23 30.22 -25.16
CA ALA A 46 7.06 29.98 -24.32
C ALA A 46 7.34 29.91 -22.82
N PHE A 47 8.61 29.84 -22.42
CA PHE A 47 8.94 29.46 -21.04
C PHE A 47 8.99 30.65 -20.08
N SER A 48 9.80 31.68 -20.35
CA SER A 48 9.86 32.90 -19.53
C SER A 48 10.44 34.06 -20.33
N ASP A 49 9.80 35.23 -20.27
CA ASP A 49 10.25 36.48 -20.87
C ASP A 49 10.94 37.34 -19.80
N SER A 50 12.23 37.63 -20.00
CA SER A 50 13.05 38.39 -19.04
C SER A 50 13.11 39.88 -19.33
N ASN A 51 12.77 40.31 -20.55
CA ASN A 51 12.94 41.70 -21.01
C ASN A 51 11.61 42.45 -21.20
N GLY A 52 10.47 41.76 -21.11
CA GLY A 52 9.12 42.30 -21.20
C GLY A 52 8.63 42.60 -22.63
N ASP A 53 9.26 42.05 -23.66
CA ASP A 53 8.88 42.27 -25.06
C ASP A 53 7.68 41.43 -25.53
N GLY A 54 7.31 40.41 -24.75
CA GLY A 54 6.22 39.48 -24.99
C GLY A 54 6.66 38.09 -25.50
N VAL A 55 7.96 37.85 -25.65
CA VAL A 55 8.55 36.62 -26.17
C VAL A 55 9.51 36.04 -25.13
N GLY A 56 9.46 34.73 -24.91
CA GLY A 56 10.39 34.07 -24.00
C GLY A 56 11.81 34.00 -24.59
N ASP A 57 12.82 34.11 -23.73
CA ASP A 57 14.22 34.29 -24.13
C ASP A 57 15.18 33.44 -23.29
N LEU A 58 16.43 33.30 -23.75
CA LEU A 58 17.45 32.45 -23.11
C LEU A 58 17.75 32.90 -21.68
N ARG A 59 17.77 34.21 -21.41
CA ARG A 59 17.99 34.77 -20.07
C ARG A 59 16.83 34.41 -19.14
N GLY A 60 15.60 34.44 -19.64
CA GLY A 60 14.41 34.00 -18.94
C GLY A 60 14.49 32.51 -18.59
N LEU A 61 14.95 31.66 -19.52
CA LEU A 61 15.18 30.24 -19.24
C LEU A 61 16.25 30.03 -18.16
N ILE A 62 17.38 30.74 -18.23
CA ILE A 62 18.44 30.67 -17.21
C ILE A 62 17.88 30.97 -15.81
N GLN A 63 17.03 32.00 -15.68
CA GLN A 63 16.37 32.36 -14.41
C GLN A 63 15.42 31.29 -13.86
N LYS A 64 15.00 30.32 -14.69
CA LYS A 64 14.08 29.25 -14.31
C LYS A 64 14.76 27.88 -14.19
N LEU A 65 16.08 27.78 -14.38
CA LEU A 65 16.81 26.52 -14.21
C LEU A 65 16.66 25.92 -12.82
N ASP A 66 16.55 26.74 -11.77
CA ASP A 66 16.34 26.25 -10.40
C ASP A 66 14.99 25.52 -10.28
N TYR A 67 13.93 26.01 -10.94
CA TYR A 67 12.63 25.32 -10.98
C TYR A 67 12.73 23.96 -11.68
N ILE A 68 13.46 23.91 -12.80
CA ILE A 68 13.67 22.68 -13.58
C ILE A 68 14.47 21.67 -12.75
N GLN A 69 15.55 22.10 -12.10
CA GLN A 69 16.34 21.26 -11.21
C GLN A 69 15.49 20.72 -10.03
N ASP A 70 14.71 21.59 -9.38
CA ASP A 70 13.80 21.23 -8.28
C ASP A 70 12.67 20.29 -8.73
N LEU A 71 12.29 20.30 -10.01
CA LEU A 71 11.33 19.35 -10.55
C LEU A 71 11.90 17.92 -10.54
N GLY A 72 13.22 17.78 -10.59
CA GLY A 72 13.93 16.51 -10.54
C GLY A 72 14.29 15.94 -11.92
N VAL A 73 14.20 16.74 -12.99
CA VAL A 73 14.65 16.36 -14.34
C VAL A 73 16.16 16.45 -14.46
N THR A 74 16.75 15.78 -15.44
CA THR A 74 18.22 15.69 -15.59
C THR A 74 18.71 16.18 -16.96
N ALA A 75 17.80 16.40 -17.90
CA ALA A 75 18.11 16.94 -19.22
C ALA A 75 16.99 17.86 -19.71
N ILE A 76 17.36 18.93 -20.40
CA ILE A 76 16.42 19.85 -21.04
C ILE A 76 16.55 19.67 -22.54
N TRP A 77 15.43 19.42 -23.21
CA TRP A 77 15.34 19.48 -24.67
C TRP A 77 14.69 20.79 -25.06
N VAL A 78 15.47 21.65 -25.74
CA VAL A 78 14.99 22.92 -26.27
C VAL A 78 14.58 22.77 -27.73
N LEU A 79 13.36 23.21 -28.05
CA LEU A 79 12.85 23.35 -29.42
C LEU A 79 13.72 24.33 -30.25
N PRO A 80 13.54 24.42 -31.59
CA PRO A 80 14.43 25.21 -32.44
C PRO A 80 14.51 26.66 -31.98
N PHE A 81 15.74 27.15 -31.78
CA PHE A 81 16.03 28.53 -31.40
C PHE A 81 16.81 29.29 -32.47
N PHE A 82 16.97 28.71 -33.64
CA PHE A 82 17.73 29.25 -34.76
C PHE A 82 17.02 30.45 -35.41
N PRO A 83 17.74 31.34 -36.12
CA PRO A 83 17.14 32.29 -37.02
C PRO A 83 16.17 31.59 -37.98
N SER A 84 14.93 32.04 -37.95
CA SER A 84 13.82 31.46 -38.69
C SER A 84 12.74 32.53 -38.88
N PRO A 85 11.97 32.49 -39.99
CA PRO A 85 10.79 33.34 -40.15
C PRO A 85 9.60 32.85 -39.30
N LEU A 86 9.75 31.74 -38.57
CA LEU A 86 8.77 31.16 -37.64
C LEU A 86 7.45 30.78 -38.32
N ARG A 87 7.50 30.36 -39.60
CA ARG A 87 6.30 29.90 -40.32
C ARG A 87 5.92 28.48 -39.92
N ASP A 88 6.90 27.72 -39.42
CA ASP A 88 6.70 26.46 -38.71
C ASP A 88 7.35 26.52 -37.31
N ASP A 89 7.19 27.67 -36.65
CA ASP A 89 7.63 27.93 -35.27
C ASP A 89 9.11 27.60 -34.98
N GLY A 90 9.97 27.75 -35.98
CA GLY A 90 11.43 27.56 -35.85
C GLY A 90 11.98 26.35 -36.58
N TYR A 91 11.14 25.41 -37.01
CA TYR A 91 11.59 24.24 -37.81
C TYR A 91 12.01 24.63 -39.23
N ASP A 92 11.52 25.76 -39.73
CA ASP A 92 11.99 26.41 -40.95
C ASP A 92 13.27 27.24 -40.69
N ILE A 93 14.42 26.57 -40.59
CA ILE A 93 15.71 27.19 -40.24
C ILE A 93 16.29 28.02 -41.40
N ALA A 94 16.65 29.28 -41.13
CA ALA A 94 17.28 30.19 -42.08
C ALA A 94 18.81 30.34 -41.88
N ASP A 95 19.32 30.01 -40.69
CA ASP A 95 20.76 29.88 -40.39
C ASP A 95 20.96 28.88 -39.25
N TYR A 96 21.76 27.84 -39.48
CA TYR A 96 22.00 26.78 -38.50
C TYR A 96 23.02 27.13 -37.40
N ARG A 97 23.79 28.22 -37.53
CA ARG A 97 24.96 28.50 -36.66
C ARG A 97 24.81 29.73 -35.79
N ASP A 98 23.59 30.26 -35.69
CA ASP A 98 23.29 31.44 -34.87
C ASP A 98 21.99 31.22 -34.07
N VAL A 99 21.68 32.16 -33.19
CA VAL A 99 20.46 32.19 -32.37
C VAL A 99 19.49 33.23 -32.94
N ASN A 100 18.19 32.93 -32.91
CA ASN A 100 17.16 33.87 -33.33
C ASN A 100 17.26 35.15 -32.48
N PRO A 101 17.33 36.34 -33.09
CA PRO A 101 17.47 37.60 -32.34
C PRO A 101 16.35 37.86 -31.32
N GLN A 102 15.19 37.21 -31.46
CA GLN A 102 14.10 37.28 -30.49
C GLN A 102 14.39 36.52 -29.19
N TYR A 103 15.29 35.54 -29.20
CA TYR A 103 15.59 34.69 -28.05
C TYR A 103 16.88 35.08 -27.31
N GLY A 104 17.76 35.85 -27.96
CA GLY A 104 19.02 36.31 -27.39
C GLY A 104 20.18 36.14 -28.37
N THR A 105 21.35 35.84 -27.82
CA THR A 105 22.62 35.72 -28.57
C THR A 105 23.29 34.37 -28.34
N LEU A 106 24.31 34.05 -29.14
CA LEU A 106 25.18 32.90 -28.89
C LEU A 106 25.87 32.94 -27.52
N ASP A 107 26.15 34.12 -26.97
CA ASP A 107 26.76 34.23 -25.63
C ASP A 107 25.75 33.87 -24.53
N ASP A 108 24.48 34.25 -24.70
CA ASP A 108 23.41 33.84 -23.77
C ASP A 108 23.19 32.32 -23.80
N LEU A 109 23.37 31.69 -24.98
CA LEU A 109 23.28 30.25 -25.10
C LEU A 109 24.46 29.54 -24.42
N ARG A 110 25.69 30.06 -24.54
CA ARG A 110 26.84 29.54 -23.78
C ARG A 110 26.62 29.64 -22.28
N GLU A 111 26.10 30.76 -21.82
CA GLU A 111 25.73 30.94 -20.41
C GLU A 111 24.65 29.94 -19.96
N LEU A 112 23.66 29.67 -20.82
CA LEU A 112 22.66 28.62 -20.54
C LEU A 112 23.31 27.24 -20.39
N LEU A 113 24.22 26.87 -21.29
CA LEU A 113 24.94 25.59 -21.23
C LEU A 113 25.75 25.50 -19.93
N ASP A 114 26.55 26.51 -19.62
CA ASP A 114 27.37 26.56 -18.41
C ASP A 114 26.52 26.47 -17.13
N GLU A 115 25.42 27.23 -17.05
CA GLU A 115 24.54 27.24 -15.88
C GLU A 115 23.70 25.96 -15.74
N ALA A 116 23.34 25.32 -16.85
CA ALA A 116 22.69 24.00 -16.85
C ALA A 116 23.67 22.92 -16.38
N HIS A 117 24.88 22.88 -16.93
CA HIS A 117 25.92 21.93 -16.53
C HIS A 117 26.34 22.10 -15.06
N ARG A 118 26.41 23.34 -14.56
CA ARG A 118 26.67 23.63 -13.13
C ARG A 118 25.62 23.02 -12.20
N ARG A 119 24.42 22.71 -12.71
CA ARG A 119 23.30 22.09 -12.00
C ARG A 119 23.13 20.60 -12.32
N ASP A 120 24.11 20.00 -13.00
CA ASP A 120 24.06 18.63 -13.52
C ASP A 120 22.88 18.39 -14.48
N LEU A 121 22.46 19.43 -15.21
CA LEU A 121 21.45 19.34 -16.27
C LEU A 121 22.12 19.28 -17.63
N ARG A 122 21.81 18.22 -18.40
CA ARG A 122 22.24 18.10 -19.80
C ARG A 122 21.35 18.93 -20.72
N VAL A 123 21.88 19.40 -21.85
CA VAL A 123 21.12 20.19 -22.83
C VAL A 123 21.10 19.48 -24.18
N ILE A 124 19.90 19.23 -24.68
CA ILE A 124 19.61 18.63 -25.98
C ILE A 124 18.99 19.72 -26.87
N THR A 125 19.50 19.87 -28.09
CA THR A 125 18.94 20.81 -29.07
C THR A 125 18.41 20.09 -30.30
N GLU A 126 17.63 20.80 -31.10
CA GLU A 126 17.16 20.30 -32.39
C GLU A 126 18.25 20.35 -33.45
N LEU A 127 18.19 19.43 -34.40
CA LEU A 127 18.91 19.49 -35.65
C LEU A 127 17.95 19.06 -36.78
N VAL A 128 17.34 20.04 -37.43
CA VAL A 128 16.47 19.81 -38.59
C VAL A 128 17.33 19.46 -39.80
N MET A 129 17.40 18.16 -40.11
CA MET A 129 18.29 17.67 -41.16
C MET A 129 17.66 17.70 -42.55
N ASN A 130 16.37 17.39 -42.63
CA ASN A 130 15.71 17.13 -43.91
C ASN A 130 15.62 18.37 -44.83
N HIS A 131 15.34 19.54 -44.25
CA HIS A 131 14.95 20.72 -45.00
C HIS A 131 15.46 22.00 -44.35
N THR A 132 15.44 23.09 -45.10
CA THR A 132 15.71 24.45 -44.58
C THR A 132 14.51 25.35 -44.84
N SER A 133 14.49 26.57 -44.29
CA SER A 133 13.61 27.62 -44.79
C SER A 133 13.90 27.95 -46.26
N ASP A 134 12.87 28.35 -47.00
CA ASP A 134 13.02 28.98 -48.32
C ASP A 134 13.81 30.32 -48.25
N GLN A 135 13.96 30.89 -47.06
CA GLN A 135 14.79 32.08 -46.82
C GLN A 135 16.26 31.74 -46.55
N HIS A 136 16.61 30.46 -46.37
CA HIS A 136 17.98 30.04 -46.14
C HIS A 136 18.88 30.47 -47.30
N ALA A 137 20.11 30.91 -46.99
CA ALA A 137 21.05 31.40 -47.99
C ALA A 137 21.33 30.36 -49.08
N TRP A 138 21.35 29.07 -48.72
CA TRP A 138 21.50 27.95 -49.64
C TRP A 138 20.35 27.91 -50.67
N PHE A 139 19.08 27.97 -50.25
CA PHE A 139 17.95 27.93 -51.18
C PHE A 139 17.92 29.15 -52.10
N GLN A 140 18.16 30.33 -51.54
CA GLN A 140 18.20 31.58 -52.30
C GLN A 140 19.28 31.57 -53.40
N GLN A 141 20.40 30.91 -53.14
CA GLN A 141 21.45 30.71 -54.13
C GLN A 141 21.10 29.60 -55.11
N SER A 142 20.58 28.45 -54.65
CA SER A 142 20.18 27.31 -55.49
C SER A 142 19.09 27.67 -56.51
N ARG A 143 18.05 28.39 -56.10
CA ARG A 143 16.95 28.81 -56.99
C ARG A 143 17.40 29.76 -58.11
N ARG A 144 18.50 30.49 -57.90
CA ARG A 144 19.10 31.42 -58.89
C ARG A 144 20.23 30.77 -59.70
N ALA A 145 20.72 29.61 -59.28
CA ALA A 145 21.78 28.90 -59.96
C ALA A 145 21.28 28.23 -61.24
N ALA A 146 22.16 28.12 -62.24
CA ALA A 146 21.82 27.47 -63.50
C ALA A 146 21.52 25.95 -63.29
N PRO A 147 20.58 25.35 -64.04
CA PRO A 147 20.33 23.91 -63.99
C PRO A 147 21.62 23.09 -64.19
N GLY A 148 21.84 22.07 -63.34
CA GLY A 148 23.02 21.20 -63.36
C GLY A 148 24.31 21.81 -62.76
N SER A 149 24.22 22.97 -62.10
CA SER A 149 25.35 23.53 -61.35
C SER A 149 25.44 22.95 -59.92
N PRO A 150 26.63 22.87 -59.31
CA PRO A 150 26.77 22.32 -57.95
C PRO A 150 25.89 23.02 -56.91
N MET A 151 25.64 24.33 -57.06
CA MET A 151 24.78 25.10 -56.16
C MET A 151 23.29 24.81 -56.38
N ARG A 152 22.88 24.48 -57.61
CA ARG A 152 21.51 24.07 -57.91
C ARG A 152 21.17 22.78 -57.16
N ASP A 153 22.10 21.83 -57.17
CA ASP A 153 21.92 20.48 -56.63
C ASP A 153 21.96 20.41 -55.10
N TRP A 154 21.93 21.54 -54.38
CA TRP A 154 21.71 21.57 -52.92
C TRP A 154 20.28 21.20 -52.53
N TYR A 155 19.32 21.33 -53.44
CA TYR A 155 17.92 20.99 -53.24
C TYR A 155 17.43 20.09 -54.37
N VAL A 156 16.31 19.42 -54.15
CA VAL A 156 15.77 18.46 -55.11
C VAL A 156 14.85 19.18 -56.10
N TRP A 157 15.27 19.23 -57.38
CA TRP A 157 14.56 19.92 -58.46
C TRP A 157 14.01 18.96 -59.52
N SER A 158 12.88 19.34 -60.14
CA SER A 158 12.29 18.62 -61.27
C SER A 158 11.56 19.57 -62.22
N ASP A 159 11.56 19.24 -63.52
CA ASP A 159 10.79 19.99 -64.52
C ASP A 159 9.27 19.72 -64.42
N THR A 160 8.90 18.61 -63.78
CA THR A 160 7.50 18.17 -63.61
C THR A 160 7.24 17.74 -62.16
N PRO A 161 6.00 17.83 -61.66
CA PRO A 161 5.63 17.34 -60.34
C PRO A 161 5.39 15.81 -60.32
N ASP A 162 5.80 15.09 -61.37
CA ASP A 162 5.42 13.70 -61.62
C ASP A 162 6.31 12.67 -60.94
N LYS A 163 7.44 13.08 -60.35
CA LYS A 163 8.38 12.19 -59.66
C LYS A 163 7.90 11.82 -58.26
N TYR A 164 8.30 10.63 -57.78
CA TYR A 164 8.04 10.17 -56.41
C TYR A 164 6.55 10.06 -56.06
N ARG A 165 5.72 9.62 -57.01
CA ARG A 165 4.24 9.59 -56.87
C ARG A 165 3.72 8.72 -55.73
N GLU A 166 4.53 7.79 -55.24
CA GLU A 166 4.17 6.88 -54.16
C GLU A 166 4.40 7.50 -52.77
N ALA A 167 5.12 8.62 -52.68
CA ALA A 167 5.30 9.34 -51.43
C ALA A 167 4.00 10.05 -51.01
N ARG A 168 3.62 9.87 -49.74
CA ARG A 168 2.44 10.52 -49.16
C ARG A 168 2.69 12.00 -48.88
N ILE A 169 1.62 12.77 -48.79
CA ILE A 169 1.65 14.15 -48.27
C ILE A 169 1.41 14.09 -46.77
N ILE A 170 2.31 14.70 -45.99
CA ILE A 170 2.24 14.70 -44.51
C ILE A 170 1.20 15.74 -44.05
N PHE A 171 1.35 17.00 -44.46
CA PHE A 171 0.44 18.11 -44.11
C PHE A 171 -0.72 18.27 -45.10
N GLN A 172 -1.58 17.26 -45.17
CA GLN A 172 -2.69 17.16 -46.13
C GLN A 172 -3.69 18.33 -46.03
N ASP A 173 -3.81 18.95 -44.86
CA ASP A 173 -4.71 20.08 -44.63
C ASP A 173 -4.21 21.38 -45.28
N PHE A 174 -2.91 21.47 -45.61
CA PHE A 174 -2.25 22.69 -46.05
C PHE A 174 -1.58 22.57 -47.43
N GLU A 175 -1.03 21.40 -47.75
CA GLU A 175 -0.29 21.16 -48.97
C GLU A 175 -1.04 20.20 -49.91
N ALA A 176 -1.14 20.58 -51.18
CA ALA A 176 -1.82 19.77 -52.21
C ALA A 176 -0.87 18.80 -52.92
N SER A 177 0.44 18.97 -52.75
CA SER A 177 1.51 18.28 -53.47
C SER A 177 2.81 18.42 -52.68
N ASN A 178 3.70 17.43 -52.78
CA ASN A 178 5.09 17.52 -52.27
C ASN A 178 6.02 18.26 -53.25
N TRP A 179 5.48 18.75 -54.38
CA TRP A 179 6.18 19.56 -55.37
C TRP A 179 5.53 20.93 -55.50
N THR A 180 6.34 21.98 -55.33
CA THR A 180 5.91 23.38 -55.54
C THR A 180 6.73 24.03 -56.66
N TRP A 181 6.05 24.79 -57.53
CA TRP A 181 6.69 25.53 -58.62
C TRP A 181 7.40 26.78 -58.09
N ASP A 182 8.71 26.89 -58.35
CA ASP A 182 9.46 28.11 -58.07
C ASP A 182 9.60 28.96 -59.34
N PRO A 183 9.05 30.19 -59.37
CA PRO A 183 9.03 31.03 -60.57
C PRO A 183 10.39 31.62 -60.94
N VAL A 184 11.36 31.66 -60.03
CA VAL A 184 12.71 32.18 -60.29
C VAL A 184 13.57 31.08 -60.92
N ALA A 185 13.44 29.88 -60.38
CA ALA A 185 14.14 28.69 -60.81
C ALA A 185 13.56 28.07 -62.08
N GLY A 186 12.30 28.39 -62.42
CA GLY A 186 11.58 27.83 -63.57
C GLY A 186 11.43 26.31 -63.50
N ALA A 187 11.31 25.77 -62.28
CA ALA A 187 11.23 24.33 -62.00
C ALA A 187 10.45 24.08 -60.70
N TYR A 188 10.01 22.85 -60.50
CA TYR A 188 9.46 22.39 -59.23
C TYR A 188 10.59 22.01 -58.27
N PHE A 189 10.42 22.30 -56.98
CA PHE A 189 11.26 21.78 -55.91
C PHE A 189 10.44 20.88 -54.98
N TRP A 190 11.13 19.90 -54.39
CA TRP A 190 10.55 18.95 -53.45
C TRP A 190 10.46 19.54 -52.04
N HIS A 191 9.38 19.22 -51.34
CA HIS A 191 9.21 19.46 -49.91
C HIS A 191 8.31 18.39 -49.31
N ARG A 192 8.71 17.80 -48.17
CA ARG A 192 7.87 16.84 -47.44
C ARG A 192 6.87 17.50 -46.49
N PHE A 193 7.23 18.70 -46.04
CA PHE A 193 6.46 19.54 -45.11
C PHE A 193 5.83 20.70 -45.89
N TYR A 194 5.84 21.91 -45.36
CA TYR A 194 5.30 23.08 -46.06
C TYR A 194 6.14 23.45 -47.29
N HIS A 195 5.53 24.10 -48.28
CA HIS A 195 6.23 24.60 -49.46
C HIS A 195 7.38 25.58 -49.14
N HIS A 196 7.39 26.21 -47.96
CA HIS A 196 8.47 27.07 -47.51
C HIS A 196 9.59 26.34 -46.74
N GLN A 197 9.53 25.01 -46.73
CA GLN A 197 10.53 24.10 -46.18
C GLN A 197 11.10 23.22 -47.31
N PRO A 198 11.85 23.78 -48.28
CA PRO A 198 12.46 23.00 -49.35
C PRO A 198 13.45 21.96 -48.81
N ASP A 199 13.32 20.73 -49.30
CA ASP A 199 14.12 19.58 -48.89
C ASP A 199 15.55 19.65 -49.44
N LEU A 200 16.52 19.36 -48.56
CA LEU A 200 17.93 19.27 -48.91
C LEU A 200 18.20 18.00 -49.73
N ASN A 201 19.04 18.11 -50.74
CA ASN A 201 19.37 16.98 -51.59
C ASN A 201 20.53 16.16 -50.99
N PHE A 202 20.20 15.09 -50.26
CA PHE A 202 21.22 14.24 -49.64
C PHE A 202 22.01 13.38 -50.62
N ASP A 203 21.63 13.27 -51.91
CA ASP A 203 22.50 12.65 -52.93
C ASP A 203 23.78 13.48 -53.17
N ASN A 204 23.71 14.79 -52.90
CA ASN A 204 24.84 15.71 -53.01
C ASN A 204 25.81 15.57 -51.80
N PRO A 205 27.08 15.16 -52.01
CA PRO A 205 28.05 15.05 -50.92
C PRO A 205 28.28 16.35 -50.14
N ALA A 206 28.20 17.51 -50.80
CA ALA A 206 28.42 18.80 -50.15
C ALA A 206 27.34 19.13 -49.11
N VAL A 207 26.09 18.67 -49.34
CA VAL A 207 24.99 18.81 -48.38
C VAL A 207 25.27 17.95 -47.15
N ARG A 208 25.70 16.69 -47.35
CA ARG A 208 26.07 15.78 -46.25
C ARG A 208 27.20 16.34 -45.40
N GLU A 209 28.25 16.89 -46.02
CA GLU A 209 29.37 17.54 -45.32
C GLU A 209 28.89 18.77 -44.52
N ALA A 210 28.05 19.63 -45.11
CA ALA A 210 27.53 20.81 -44.41
C ALA A 210 26.67 20.47 -43.18
N MET A 211 25.93 19.36 -43.23
CA MET A 211 25.15 18.87 -42.09
C MET A 211 26.04 18.29 -41.00
N ILE A 212 27.10 17.54 -41.36
CA ILE A 212 28.11 17.07 -40.40
C ILE A 212 28.79 18.25 -39.70
N ASP A 213 29.20 19.29 -40.45
CA ASP A 213 29.86 20.46 -39.88
C ASP A 213 28.93 21.25 -38.94
N THR A 214 27.63 21.32 -39.26
CA THR A 214 26.63 21.97 -38.42
C THR A 214 26.46 21.23 -37.09
N LEU A 215 26.42 19.90 -37.16
CA LEU A 215 26.38 19.05 -35.99
C LEU A 215 27.62 19.25 -35.11
N GLU A 216 28.81 19.25 -35.72
CA GLU A 216 30.08 19.45 -35.02
C GLU A 216 30.14 20.81 -34.32
N PHE A 217 29.62 21.87 -34.94
CA PHE A 217 29.58 23.21 -34.36
C PHE A 217 28.86 23.24 -33.00
N TRP A 218 27.69 22.60 -32.89
CA TRP A 218 26.91 22.59 -31.66
C TRP A 218 27.49 21.67 -30.58
N LEU A 219 27.98 20.48 -30.97
CA LEU A 219 28.64 19.57 -30.02
C LEU A 219 29.95 20.15 -29.48
N ALA A 220 30.72 20.85 -30.31
CA ALA A 220 31.94 21.56 -29.89
C ALA A 220 31.65 22.74 -28.95
N MET A 221 30.44 23.32 -29.00
CA MET A 221 30.00 24.38 -28.08
C MET A 221 29.65 23.84 -26.69
N GLY A 222 29.38 22.54 -26.56
CA GLY A 222 29.03 21.90 -25.29
C GLY A 222 27.61 21.32 -25.24
N VAL A 223 26.86 21.32 -26.34
CA VAL A 223 25.56 20.62 -26.41
C VAL A 223 25.78 19.12 -26.17
N ASP A 224 24.95 18.51 -25.32
CA ASP A 224 25.12 17.10 -24.89
C ASP A 224 24.42 16.12 -25.82
N GLY A 225 23.38 16.55 -26.54
CA GLY A 225 22.72 15.71 -27.53
C GLY A 225 21.93 16.49 -28.57
N LEU A 226 21.62 15.82 -29.67
CA LEU A 226 20.89 16.40 -30.79
C LEU A 226 19.68 15.53 -31.13
N ARG A 227 18.50 16.13 -31.16
CA ARG A 227 17.32 15.51 -31.78
C ARG A 227 17.43 15.73 -33.29
N LEU A 228 17.54 14.63 -34.02
CA LEU A 228 17.54 14.64 -35.47
C LEU A 228 16.09 14.59 -35.95
N ASP A 229 15.61 15.73 -36.44
CA ASP A 229 14.24 15.91 -36.89
C ASP A 229 14.06 15.44 -38.34
N ALA A 230 12.91 14.83 -38.63
CA ALA A 230 12.50 14.42 -39.97
C ALA A 230 13.45 13.44 -40.71
N ILE A 231 14.22 12.63 -39.98
CA ILE A 231 15.25 11.75 -40.58
C ILE A 231 14.72 10.64 -41.50
N PRO A 232 13.46 10.17 -41.44
CA PRO A 232 13.01 9.17 -42.39
C PRO A 232 12.98 9.62 -43.85
N TYR A 233 13.11 10.91 -44.09
CA TYR A 233 12.79 11.52 -45.37
C TYR A 233 13.99 12.04 -46.15
N LEU A 234 15.23 11.83 -45.66
CA LEU A 234 16.44 12.46 -46.21
C LEU A 234 16.72 12.14 -47.69
N PHE A 235 16.35 10.95 -48.17
CA PHE A 235 16.59 10.51 -49.54
C PHE A 235 15.28 10.09 -50.22
N GLU A 236 15.16 10.38 -51.51
CA GLU A 236 14.03 10.01 -52.34
C GLU A 236 14.42 9.09 -53.50
N ARG A 237 13.56 8.12 -53.84
CA ARG A 237 13.77 7.18 -54.96
C ARG A 237 12.45 6.93 -55.69
N GLU A 238 12.54 6.74 -57.00
CA GLU A 238 11.37 6.37 -57.81
C GLU A 238 10.90 4.95 -57.50
N GLY A 239 9.57 4.75 -57.45
CA GLY A 239 8.96 3.45 -57.14
C GLY A 239 9.10 3.04 -55.67
N THR A 240 9.32 4.01 -54.77
CA THR A 240 9.26 3.83 -53.32
C THR A 240 8.41 4.94 -52.69
N ASN A 241 7.99 4.75 -51.45
CA ASN A 241 7.31 5.78 -50.65
C ASN A 241 8.26 6.92 -50.18
N CYS A 242 9.55 6.85 -50.50
CA CYS A 242 10.58 7.82 -50.08
C CYS A 242 10.68 7.98 -48.55
N GLU A 243 10.49 6.89 -47.80
CA GLU A 243 10.68 6.85 -46.35
C GLU A 243 11.58 5.67 -46.00
N ASN A 244 12.44 5.81 -44.98
CA ASN A 244 13.29 4.73 -44.43
C ASN A 244 14.23 4.06 -45.47
N LEU A 245 14.72 4.83 -46.44
CA LEU A 245 15.56 4.27 -47.49
C LEU A 245 16.93 3.81 -46.95
N PRO A 246 17.55 2.76 -47.51
CA PRO A 246 18.86 2.28 -47.07
C PRO A 246 19.96 3.37 -47.08
N GLU A 247 19.89 4.30 -48.02
CA GLU A 247 20.82 5.44 -48.11
C GLU A 247 20.69 6.40 -46.93
N THR A 248 19.46 6.60 -46.43
CA THR A 248 19.18 7.37 -45.22
C THR A 248 19.90 6.74 -44.03
N HIS A 249 19.72 5.44 -43.80
CA HIS A 249 20.39 4.70 -42.74
C HIS A 249 21.92 4.73 -42.89
N ALA A 250 22.44 4.56 -44.11
CA ALA A 250 23.88 4.62 -44.37
C ALA A 250 24.49 5.99 -44.00
N PHE A 251 23.79 7.09 -44.26
CA PHE A 251 24.23 8.41 -43.85
C PHE A 251 24.16 8.62 -42.33
N ILE A 252 23.13 8.09 -41.66
CA ILE A 252 23.03 8.16 -40.19
C ILE A 252 24.16 7.36 -39.53
N LYS A 253 24.54 6.19 -40.08
CA LYS A 253 25.73 5.44 -39.63
C LYS A 253 27.00 6.27 -39.76
N GLN A 254 27.15 6.98 -40.88
CA GLN A 254 28.28 7.88 -41.09
C GLN A 254 28.30 9.01 -40.04
N LEU A 255 27.15 9.63 -39.75
CA LEU A 255 27.02 10.66 -38.72
C LEU A 255 27.40 10.13 -37.34
N ARG A 256 26.87 8.96 -36.97
CA ARG A 256 27.16 8.34 -35.69
C ARG A 256 28.64 8.04 -35.53
N HIS A 257 29.26 7.43 -36.54
CA HIS A 257 30.70 7.15 -36.53
C HIS A 257 31.52 8.42 -36.36
N HIS A 258 31.16 9.51 -37.06
CA HIS A 258 31.83 10.80 -36.93
C HIS A 258 31.77 11.38 -35.51
N ILE A 259 30.63 11.23 -34.83
CA ILE A 259 30.47 11.68 -33.44
C ILE A 259 31.30 10.83 -32.50
N ASP A 260 31.18 9.50 -32.59
CA ASP A 260 31.88 8.56 -31.70
C ASP A 260 33.41 8.71 -31.82
N GLU A 261 33.94 9.15 -32.97
CA GLU A 261 35.38 9.43 -33.15
C GLU A 261 35.85 10.75 -32.50
N LYS A 262 34.98 11.76 -32.40
CA LYS A 262 35.38 13.13 -32.01
C LYS A 262 34.89 13.56 -30.63
N PHE A 263 33.74 13.05 -30.20
CA PHE A 263 33.06 13.50 -29.00
C PHE A 263 32.70 12.32 -28.12
N GLU A 264 33.18 12.33 -26.88
CA GLU A 264 32.75 11.38 -25.86
C GLU A 264 31.44 11.84 -25.23
N ASP A 265 30.62 10.88 -24.78
CA ASP A 265 29.43 11.12 -23.94
C ASP A 265 28.34 12.01 -24.58
N ARG A 266 28.17 11.93 -25.91
CA ARG A 266 27.11 12.63 -26.67
C ARG A 266 25.98 11.71 -27.10
N MET A 267 24.82 12.29 -27.41
CA MET A 267 23.61 11.54 -27.73
C MET A 267 22.95 12.03 -29.04
N LEU A 268 22.45 11.08 -29.83
CA LEU A 268 21.62 11.34 -31.01
C LEU A 268 20.23 10.74 -30.79
N LEU A 269 19.20 11.57 -30.88
CA LEU A 269 17.80 11.18 -30.75
C LEU A 269 17.09 11.30 -32.09
N ALA A 270 16.75 10.17 -32.70
CA ALA A 270 15.95 10.12 -33.92
C ALA A 270 14.50 10.54 -33.66
N GLU A 271 13.94 11.33 -34.56
CA GLU A 271 12.50 11.44 -34.76
C GLU A 271 12.08 10.62 -35.98
N ALA A 272 11.74 9.35 -35.75
CA ALA A 272 11.14 8.49 -36.77
C ALA A 272 9.76 8.00 -36.33
N ASN A 273 8.72 8.75 -36.69
CA ASN A 273 7.31 8.37 -36.47
C ASN A 273 6.91 7.30 -37.50
N GLN A 274 7.30 6.05 -37.25
CA GLN A 274 7.13 4.89 -38.13
C GLN A 274 6.55 3.70 -37.34
N TRP A 275 6.20 2.61 -38.02
CA TRP A 275 5.85 1.34 -37.35
C TRP A 275 7.03 0.79 -36.53
N PRO A 276 6.80 -0.07 -35.51
CA PRO A 276 7.84 -0.49 -34.57
C PRO A 276 9.12 -1.02 -35.21
N GLU A 277 9.01 -1.84 -36.26
CA GLU A 277 10.15 -2.46 -36.95
C GLU A 277 10.98 -1.41 -37.70
N ASP A 278 10.31 -0.50 -38.40
CA ASP A 278 10.95 0.57 -39.16
C ASP A 278 11.56 1.62 -38.23
N ALA A 279 10.89 1.96 -37.13
CA ALA A 279 11.44 2.85 -36.10
C ALA A 279 12.68 2.22 -35.42
N ALA A 280 12.66 0.92 -35.17
CA ALA A 280 13.80 0.23 -34.58
C ALA A 280 15.01 0.15 -35.52
N ALA A 281 14.82 0.21 -36.85
CA ALA A 281 15.92 0.21 -37.82
C ALA A 281 16.88 1.40 -37.62
N TYR A 282 16.41 2.53 -37.08
CA TYR A 282 17.23 3.73 -36.80
C TYR A 282 18.21 3.57 -35.64
N PHE A 283 18.20 2.43 -34.94
CA PHE A 283 19.27 2.07 -34.01
C PHE A 283 20.45 1.36 -34.71
N GLY A 284 20.25 0.87 -35.93
CA GLY A 284 21.21 0.02 -36.64
C GLY A 284 21.59 -1.21 -35.81
N ASP A 285 22.86 -1.59 -35.86
CA ASP A 285 23.45 -2.61 -34.98
C ASP A 285 24.04 -1.96 -33.71
N GLY A 286 23.52 -0.79 -33.32
CA GLY A 286 24.07 0.10 -32.29
C GLY A 286 24.95 1.21 -32.85
N ASP A 287 25.02 1.32 -34.18
CA ASP A 287 25.88 2.18 -34.99
C ASP A 287 25.14 3.31 -35.73
N GLU A 288 23.85 3.54 -35.42
CA GLU A 288 23.06 4.69 -35.91
C GLU A 288 22.70 5.62 -34.74
N CYS A 289 21.42 5.88 -34.48
CA CYS A 289 21.02 6.75 -33.37
C CYS A 289 21.12 6.04 -32.01
N HIS A 290 21.45 6.82 -30.98
CA HIS A 290 21.48 6.34 -29.60
C HIS A 290 20.06 6.13 -29.08
N MET A 291 19.16 7.04 -29.46
CA MET A 291 17.77 7.05 -29.05
C MET A 291 16.85 7.23 -30.24
N ASN A 292 15.62 6.74 -30.12
CA ASN A 292 14.51 7.05 -31.03
C ASN A 292 13.23 7.19 -30.21
N PHE A 293 12.27 7.99 -30.66
CA PHE A 293 10.97 8.10 -30.00
C PHE A 293 10.15 6.82 -30.19
N HIS A 294 9.51 6.34 -29.12
CA HIS A 294 8.59 5.23 -29.19
C HIS A 294 7.18 5.69 -29.61
N PHE A 295 7.07 6.29 -30.80
CA PHE A 295 5.79 6.76 -31.37
C PHE A 295 4.69 5.69 -31.40
N PRO A 296 4.96 4.41 -31.76
CA PRO A 296 3.91 3.39 -31.79
C PRO A 296 3.19 3.16 -30.47
N LEU A 297 3.92 3.26 -29.35
CA LEU A 297 3.40 3.01 -28.00
C LEU A 297 2.46 4.11 -27.52
N MET A 298 2.78 5.37 -27.85
CA MET A 298 2.08 6.54 -27.32
C MET A 298 0.55 6.49 -27.57
N PRO A 299 0.02 6.32 -28.80
CA PRO A 299 -1.42 6.27 -29.03
C PRO A 299 -2.09 5.08 -28.33
N ARG A 300 -1.40 3.95 -28.20
CA ARG A 300 -1.94 2.73 -27.58
C ARG A 300 -2.13 2.88 -26.08
N LEU A 301 -1.31 3.70 -25.40
CA LEU A 301 -1.54 4.06 -23.99
C LEU A 301 -2.90 4.77 -23.81
N PHE A 302 -3.21 5.76 -24.65
CA PHE A 302 -4.50 6.46 -24.60
C PHE A 302 -5.66 5.51 -24.91
N MET A 303 -5.53 4.69 -25.97
CA MET A 303 -6.55 3.71 -26.33
C MET A 303 -6.83 2.71 -25.21
N ALA A 304 -5.78 2.17 -24.58
CA ALA A 304 -5.88 1.16 -23.54
C ALA A 304 -6.61 1.68 -22.29
N VAL A 305 -6.34 2.93 -21.89
CA VAL A 305 -7.04 3.56 -20.76
C VAL A 305 -8.53 3.77 -21.07
N GLU A 306 -8.91 4.27 -22.25
CA GLU A 306 -10.35 4.48 -22.52
C GLU A 306 -11.08 3.16 -22.83
N ARG A 307 -10.42 2.18 -23.46
CA ARG A 307 -10.99 0.83 -23.68
C ARG A 307 -11.06 0.01 -22.41
N GLU A 308 -10.31 0.40 -21.37
CA GLU A 308 -10.06 -0.37 -20.16
C GLU A 308 -9.50 -1.77 -20.46
N ASP A 309 -8.55 -1.84 -21.39
CA ASP A 309 -7.98 -3.10 -21.89
C ASP A 309 -6.48 -2.92 -22.16
N LYS A 310 -5.65 -3.79 -21.60
CA LYS A 310 -4.19 -3.79 -21.75
C LYS A 310 -3.72 -4.25 -23.13
N PHE A 311 -4.58 -4.93 -23.89
CA PHE A 311 -4.20 -5.57 -25.16
C PHE A 311 -3.47 -4.63 -26.13
N PRO A 312 -3.90 -3.37 -26.39
CA PRO A 312 -3.18 -2.48 -27.30
C PRO A 312 -1.74 -2.18 -26.87
N ILE A 313 -1.45 -2.16 -25.56
CA ILE A 313 -0.10 -1.92 -25.05
C ILE A 313 0.77 -3.16 -25.22
N ILE A 314 0.25 -4.34 -24.86
CA ILE A 314 1.01 -5.59 -24.97
C ILE A 314 1.30 -5.91 -26.44
N ASP A 315 0.29 -5.80 -27.31
CA ASP A 315 0.41 -6.11 -28.73
C ASP A 315 1.49 -5.26 -29.41
N ILE A 316 1.55 -3.95 -29.11
CA ILE A 316 2.56 -3.08 -29.72
C ILE A 316 3.96 -3.30 -29.13
N LEU A 317 4.07 -3.63 -27.84
CA LEU A 317 5.36 -3.93 -27.20
C LEU A 317 5.93 -5.28 -27.68
N ASP A 318 5.08 -6.26 -27.94
CA ASP A 318 5.49 -7.57 -28.49
C ASP A 318 6.00 -7.46 -29.93
N GLN A 319 5.50 -6.48 -30.70
CA GLN A 319 5.97 -6.15 -32.05
C GLN A 319 7.27 -5.32 -32.04
N THR A 320 7.62 -4.68 -30.93
CA THR A 320 8.83 -3.86 -30.82
C THR A 320 10.10 -4.73 -30.75
N PRO A 321 11.06 -4.58 -31.68
CA PRO A 321 12.29 -5.37 -31.67
C PRO A 321 13.19 -5.11 -30.45
N ILE A 322 14.01 -6.12 -30.09
CA ILE A 322 15.04 -6.00 -29.05
C ILE A 322 16.15 -5.06 -29.54
N LEU A 323 16.49 -4.05 -28.73
CA LEU A 323 17.48 -3.04 -29.09
C LEU A 323 18.93 -3.46 -28.78
N PRO A 324 19.92 -2.90 -29.50
CA PRO A 324 21.32 -2.96 -29.12
C PRO A 324 21.56 -2.43 -27.69
N PRO A 325 22.49 -2.99 -26.89
CA PRO A 325 22.72 -2.58 -25.50
C PRO A 325 23.17 -1.12 -25.32
N SER A 326 23.66 -0.45 -26.36
CA SER A 326 24.04 0.97 -26.35
C SER A 326 22.85 1.91 -26.60
N CYS A 327 21.71 1.41 -27.08
CA CYS A 327 20.57 2.20 -27.54
C CYS A 327 19.43 2.24 -26.52
N GLN A 328 18.50 3.18 -26.68
CA GLN A 328 17.37 3.37 -25.76
C GLN A 328 16.14 4.02 -26.42
N TRP A 329 14.93 3.57 -26.09
CA TRP A 329 13.71 4.28 -26.48
C TRP A 329 13.51 5.58 -25.69
N ALA A 330 13.05 6.64 -26.37
CA ALA A 330 12.50 7.84 -25.75
C ALA A 330 10.98 7.72 -25.67
N ILE A 331 10.42 7.68 -24.46
CA ILE A 331 8.98 7.51 -24.21
C ILE A 331 8.37 8.84 -23.79
N PHE A 332 7.17 9.14 -24.29
CA PHE A 332 6.48 10.42 -24.05
C PHE A 332 4.97 10.23 -24.14
N LEU A 333 4.22 11.14 -23.50
CA LEU A 333 2.75 11.16 -23.56
C LEU A 333 2.25 12.18 -24.58
N ARG A 334 2.82 13.39 -24.53
CA ARG A 334 2.52 14.52 -25.41
C ARG A 334 3.81 15.28 -25.68
N ASN A 335 3.76 16.12 -26.71
CA ASN A 335 4.85 16.96 -27.16
C ASN A 335 4.28 18.30 -27.68
N HIS A 336 5.13 19.10 -28.30
CA HIS A 336 4.76 20.37 -28.92
C HIS A 336 3.90 20.25 -30.20
N ASP A 337 3.75 19.05 -30.75
CA ASP A 337 2.89 18.76 -31.91
C ASP A 337 1.53 18.19 -31.47
N GLU A 338 0.71 17.80 -32.44
CA GLU A 338 -0.49 17.03 -32.21
C GLU A 338 -0.19 15.61 -31.71
N LEU A 339 -1.19 14.97 -31.11
CA LEU A 339 -1.16 13.53 -30.91
C LEU A 339 -1.32 12.88 -32.28
N THR A 340 -0.20 12.51 -32.89
CA THR A 340 -0.16 11.88 -34.23
C THR A 340 -0.85 10.52 -34.21
N LEU A 341 -1.66 10.29 -35.24
CA LEU A 341 -2.39 9.04 -35.54
C LEU A 341 -2.05 8.57 -36.96
N GLU A 342 -0.85 8.87 -37.43
CA GLU A 342 -0.36 8.40 -38.73
C GLU A 342 -0.09 6.89 -38.70
N MET A 343 0.68 6.44 -37.70
CA MET A 343 1.11 5.04 -37.53
C MET A 343 0.15 4.23 -36.64
N VAL A 344 -1.15 4.38 -36.94
CA VAL A 344 -2.24 3.54 -36.41
C VAL A 344 -3.12 3.07 -37.57
N THR A 345 -3.87 1.98 -37.35
CA THR A 345 -4.85 1.53 -38.34
C THR A 345 -6.01 2.52 -38.47
N ASP A 346 -6.73 2.47 -39.59
CA ASP A 346 -7.87 3.37 -39.83
C ASP A 346 -8.97 3.24 -38.74
N GLU A 347 -9.23 2.01 -38.28
CA GLU A 347 -10.21 1.76 -37.21
C GLU A 347 -9.78 2.35 -35.86
N GLU A 348 -8.49 2.27 -35.53
CA GLU A 348 -7.92 2.86 -34.32
C GLU A 348 -7.97 4.40 -34.39
N ARG A 349 -7.66 4.97 -35.55
CA ARG A 349 -7.75 6.42 -35.80
C ARG A 349 -9.17 6.94 -35.58
N ASP A 350 -10.17 6.26 -36.17
CA ASP A 350 -11.59 6.61 -36.00
C ASP A 350 -12.07 6.46 -34.55
N TYR A 351 -11.55 5.46 -33.82
CA TYR A 351 -11.80 5.32 -32.39
C TYR A 351 -11.21 6.50 -31.59
N MET A 352 -9.97 6.90 -31.87
CA MET A 352 -9.30 8.00 -31.21
C MET A 352 -10.01 9.33 -31.46
N TYR A 353 -10.43 9.62 -32.69
CA TYR A 353 -11.19 10.83 -33.00
C TYR A 353 -12.53 10.90 -32.27
N ARG A 354 -13.31 9.82 -32.25
CA ARG A 354 -14.60 9.79 -31.54
C ARG A 354 -14.46 9.98 -30.04
N THR A 355 -13.34 9.55 -29.48
CA THR A 355 -13.10 9.55 -28.03
C THR A 355 -12.51 10.87 -27.54
N TYR A 356 -11.47 11.36 -28.21
CA TYR A 356 -10.62 12.45 -27.71
C TYR A 356 -10.78 13.78 -28.49
N ALA A 357 -11.34 13.72 -29.70
CA ALA A 357 -11.55 14.87 -30.59
C ALA A 357 -13.00 14.91 -31.13
N VAL A 358 -13.95 14.98 -30.20
CA VAL A 358 -15.38 15.14 -30.51
C VAL A 358 -15.61 16.44 -31.28
N ASP A 359 -14.95 17.52 -30.86
CA ASP A 359 -14.86 18.73 -31.67
C ASP A 359 -13.91 18.50 -32.85
N THR A 360 -14.42 18.66 -34.06
CA THR A 360 -13.64 18.51 -35.29
C THR A 360 -12.53 19.55 -35.42
N GLN A 361 -12.67 20.72 -34.77
CA GLN A 361 -11.60 21.73 -34.75
C GLN A 361 -10.40 21.29 -33.91
N ALA A 362 -10.52 20.30 -33.03
CA ALA A 362 -9.38 19.75 -32.31
C ALA A 362 -8.55 18.76 -33.14
N ARG A 363 -9.00 18.44 -34.37
CA ARG A 363 -8.28 17.58 -35.32
C ARG A 363 -7.42 18.45 -36.24
N ILE A 364 -6.25 17.94 -36.60
CA ILE A 364 -5.34 18.56 -37.56
C ILE A 364 -4.49 17.46 -38.20
N ASN A 365 -4.26 17.55 -39.52
CA ASN A 365 -3.60 16.50 -40.30
C ASN A 365 -4.23 15.12 -39.98
N LEU A 366 -3.40 14.14 -39.63
CA LEU A 366 -3.82 12.85 -39.10
C LEU A 366 -3.60 12.77 -37.59
N GLY A 367 -4.05 13.75 -36.81
CA GLY A 367 -3.86 13.77 -35.35
C GLY A 367 -4.79 14.69 -34.55
N ILE A 368 -4.51 14.84 -33.26
CA ILE A 368 -5.32 15.58 -32.27
C ILE A 368 -4.48 16.63 -31.53
N ARG A 369 -4.76 17.92 -31.75
CA ARG A 369 -3.99 19.06 -31.21
C ARG A 369 -4.45 19.48 -29.81
N ARG A 370 -4.31 18.58 -28.83
CA ARG A 370 -4.68 18.81 -27.42
C ARG A 370 -3.55 18.46 -26.46
N ARG A 371 -3.56 19.07 -25.27
CA ARG A 371 -2.64 18.78 -24.15
C ARG A 371 -3.10 17.57 -23.33
N LEU A 372 -2.22 17.06 -22.46
CA LEU A 372 -2.48 15.86 -21.67
C LEU A 372 -3.69 16.01 -20.74
N ALA A 373 -3.75 17.07 -19.92
CA ALA A 373 -4.85 17.25 -18.97
C ALA A 373 -6.22 17.37 -19.67
N PRO A 374 -6.37 18.17 -20.75
CA PRO A 374 -7.60 18.21 -21.54
C PRO A 374 -7.97 16.87 -22.22
N LEU A 375 -6.99 16.09 -22.70
CA LEU A 375 -7.23 14.74 -23.22
C LEU A 375 -7.76 13.78 -22.14
N MET A 376 -7.25 13.92 -20.90
CA MET A 376 -7.71 13.15 -19.74
C MET A 376 -9.00 13.70 -19.11
N LYS A 377 -9.64 14.71 -19.71
CA LYS A 377 -10.84 15.38 -19.17
C LYS A 377 -10.60 15.91 -17.74
N ASN A 378 -9.36 16.35 -17.47
CA ASN A 378 -8.88 16.82 -16.17
C ASN A 378 -9.03 15.81 -15.02
N ASP A 379 -9.20 14.51 -15.32
CA ASP A 379 -9.23 13.46 -14.30
C ASP A 379 -7.80 13.24 -13.77
N ARG A 380 -7.60 13.73 -12.55
CA ARG A 380 -6.34 13.63 -11.82
C ARG A 380 -5.76 12.21 -11.82
N ARG A 381 -6.59 11.19 -11.58
CA ARG A 381 -6.10 9.80 -11.46
C ARG A 381 -5.65 9.25 -12.80
N LYS A 382 -6.32 9.64 -13.90
CA LYS A 382 -5.87 9.28 -15.26
C LYS A 382 -4.53 9.95 -15.58
N ILE A 383 -4.35 11.22 -15.22
CA ILE A 383 -3.08 11.94 -15.43
C ILE A 383 -1.95 11.25 -14.66
N GLU A 384 -2.18 10.89 -13.39
CA GLU A 384 -1.21 10.15 -12.57
C GLU A 384 -0.89 8.76 -13.15
N LEU A 385 -1.91 8.01 -13.59
CA LEU A 385 -1.74 6.70 -14.22
C LEU A 385 -0.90 6.77 -15.49
N MET A 386 -1.19 7.72 -16.39
CA MET A 386 -0.45 7.89 -17.63
C MET A 386 1.02 8.25 -17.36
N ASN A 387 1.28 9.14 -16.38
CA ASN A 387 2.64 9.48 -15.98
C ASN A 387 3.35 8.31 -15.28
N ALA A 388 2.65 7.50 -14.48
CA ALA A 388 3.23 6.29 -13.90
C ALA A 388 3.64 5.28 -14.99
N LEU A 389 2.81 5.08 -16.02
CA LEU A 389 3.18 4.23 -17.16
C LEU A 389 4.38 4.82 -17.92
N LEU A 390 4.38 6.12 -18.21
CA LEU A 390 5.50 6.84 -18.81
C LEU A 390 6.81 6.64 -18.04
N LEU A 391 6.77 6.68 -16.72
CA LEU A 391 7.98 6.64 -15.90
C LEU A 391 8.48 5.21 -15.60
N SER A 392 7.66 4.18 -15.87
CA SER A 392 7.99 2.77 -15.56
C SER A 392 8.21 1.88 -16.78
N LEU A 393 7.70 2.22 -17.95
CA LEU A 393 7.94 1.49 -19.21
C LEU A 393 9.41 1.60 -19.66
N PRO A 394 9.91 0.65 -20.48
CA PRO A 394 11.31 0.64 -20.91
C PRO A 394 11.64 1.83 -21.80
N GLY A 395 12.46 2.73 -21.26
CA GLY A 395 12.94 3.91 -21.97
C GLY A 395 13.22 5.10 -21.07
N THR A 396 13.64 6.18 -21.71
CA THR A 396 13.91 7.49 -21.09
C THR A 396 12.68 8.37 -21.26
N PRO A 397 12.03 8.80 -20.15
CA PRO A 397 10.81 9.59 -20.22
C PRO A 397 11.07 11.04 -20.61
N ILE A 398 10.18 11.58 -21.44
CA ILE A 398 10.12 12.98 -21.83
C ILE A 398 8.82 13.59 -21.29
N LEU A 399 8.97 14.66 -20.50
CA LEU A 399 7.87 15.49 -20.01
C LEU A 399 7.76 16.75 -20.86
N TYR A 400 6.53 17.15 -21.20
CA TYR A 400 6.26 18.38 -21.94
C TYR A 400 5.92 19.52 -20.97
N TYR A 401 6.54 20.69 -21.17
CA TYR A 401 6.46 21.79 -20.19
C TYR A 401 5.02 22.18 -19.86
N GLY A 402 4.70 22.25 -18.57
CA GLY A 402 3.38 22.60 -18.05
C GLY A 402 2.44 21.43 -17.80
N ASP A 403 2.74 20.22 -18.30
CA ASP A 403 1.94 19.04 -17.98
C ASP A 403 2.09 18.65 -16.50
N GLU A 404 3.21 18.98 -15.86
CA GLU A 404 3.48 18.83 -14.43
C GLU A 404 2.65 19.74 -13.51
N ILE A 405 1.92 20.70 -14.08
CA ILE A 405 0.91 21.52 -13.38
C ILE A 405 -0.49 21.35 -14.00
N GLY A 406 -0.62 20.47 -15.00
CA GLY A 406 -1.89 20.20 -15.67
C GLY A 406 -2.38 21.35 -16.54
N MET A 407 -1.49 22.01 -17.28
CA MET A 407 -1.87 23.06 -18.23
C MET A 407 -2.88 22.57 -19.28
N GLY A 408 -3.78 23.47 -19.65
CA GLY A 408 -4.77 23.26 -20.71
C GLY A 408 -4.24 23.52 -22.11
N ASP A 409 -5.15 23.61 -23.07
CA ASP A 409 -4.85 24.01 -24.45
C ASP A 409 -5.80 25.11 -24.94
N ASN A 410 -5.45 25.72 -26.07
CA ASN A 410 -6.33 26.60 -26.85
C ASN A 410 -6.23 26.27 -28.34
N TYR A 411 -6.91 25.21 -28.77
CA TYR A 411 -6.87 24.72 -30.15
C TYR A 411 -7.46 25.69 -31.20
N TYR A 412 -8.02 26.84 -30.79
CA TYR A 412 -8.47 27.91 -31.70
C TYR A 412 -7.33 28.80 -32.23
N LEU A 413 -6.11 28.68 -31.70
CA LEU A 413 -4.96 29.53 -32.08
C LEU A 413 -4.35 29.21 -33.46
N GLY A 414 -4.89 28.23 -34.18
CA GLY A 414 -4.40 27.82 -35.49
C GLY A 414 -3.18 26.91 -35.40
N ASP A 415 -3.03 26.05 -36.41
CA ASP A 415 -2.02 24.98 -36.46
C ASP A 415 -1.92 24.22 -35.10
N ARG A 416 -0.70 24.04 -34.57
CA ARG A 416 -0.39 23.36 -33.30
C ARG A 416 -0.14 24.35 -32.14
N ASN A 417 -0.29 25.66 -32.37
CA ASN A 417 -0.05 26.71 -31.36
C ASN A 417 -0.88 26.55 -30.09
N GLY A 418 -2.01 25.85 -30.17
CA GLY A 418 -2.88 25.61 -29.02
C GLY A 418 -2.24 24.86 -27.86
N VAL A 419 -1.18 24.08 -28.09
CA VAL A 419 -0.44 23.40 -27.01
C VAL A 419 0.87 24.11 -26.63
N ARG A 420 1.21 25.20 -27.31
CA ARG A 420 2.46 25.95 -27.18
C ARG A 420 2.27 27.30 -26.47
N THR A 421 1.20 27.47 -25.69
CA THR A 421 0.92 28.72 -24.96
C THR A 421 1.96 29.01 -23.87
N PRO A 422 2.11 30.26 -23.41
CA PRO A 422 3.08 30.61 -22.37
C PRO A 422 2.92 29.78 -21.08
N MET A 423 4.04 29.44 -20.44
CA MET A 423 4.07 28.72 -19.15
C MET A 423 3.38 29.53 -18.04
N GLN A 424 2.65 28.85 -17.14
CA GLN A 424 1.83 29.51 -16.11
C GLN A 424 2.56 29.53 -14.76
N TRP A 425 3.31 30.60 -14.49
CA TRP A 425 4.15 30.73 -13.29
C TRP A 425 3.39 31.19 -12.03
N SER A 426 2.49 32.16 -12.17
CA SER A 426 1.75 32.76 -11.04
C SER A 426 0.39 33.28 -11.48
N ALA A 427 -0.44 33.71 -10.51
CA ALA A 427 -1.70 34.40 -10.79
C ALA A 427 -1.54 35.86 -11.24
N ASN A 428 -0.29 36.34 -11.38
CA ASN A 428 -0.02 37.70 -11.85
C ASN A 428 -0.37 37.87 -13.34
N ARG A 429 -0.30 39.12 -13.81
CA ARG A 429 -0.50 39.48 -15.23
C ARG A 429 0.30 38.54 -16.15
N ASN A 430 -0.32 38.13 -17.26
CA ASN A 430 0.26 37.20 -18.23
C ASN A 430 0.76 35.89 -17.58
N ALA A 431 0.07 35.39 -16.54
CA ALA A 431 0.47 34.22 -15.78
C ALA A 431 1.89 34.30 -15.15
N GLY A 432 2.46 35.50 -14.99
CA GLY A 432 3.85 35.69 -14.57
C GLY A 432 4.90 35.29 -15.61
N PHE A 433 4.52 34.99 -16.85
CA PHE A 433 5.44 34.70 -17.95
C PHE A 433 6.18 35.94 -18.45
N SER A 434 5.48 37.09 -18.53
CA SER A 434 6.03 38.35 -19.04
C SER A 434 5.44 39.54 -18.27
N THR A 435 6.24 40.58 -18.05
CA THR A 435 5.77 41.87 -17.52
C THR A 435 5.19 42.80 -18.58
N GLY A 436 5.35 42.43 -19.87
CA GLY A 436 4.95 43.20 -21.05
C GLY A 436 3.43 43.37 -21.22
N HIS A 437 3.06 44.07 -22.29
CA HIS A 437 1.64 44.27 -22.63
C HIS A 437 1.02 42.95 -23.14
N PRO A 438 -0.17 42.50 -22.64
CA PRO A 438 -0.76 41.22 -23.00
C PRO A 438 -0.97 41.02 -24.51
N GLN A 439 -1.27 42.09 -25.24
CA GLN A 439 -1.43 42.05 -26.70
C GLN A 439 -0.10 41.91 -27.47
N ARG A 440 1.04 42.07 -26.80
CA ARG A 440 2.38 41.85 -27.38
C ARG A 440 2.90 40.45 -27.13
N LEU A 441 2.22 39.63 -26.33
CA LEU A 441 2.60 38.24 -26.14
C LEU A 441 2.60 37.52 -27.48
N TYR A 442 3.62 36.68 -27.73
CA TYR A 442 3.68 35.90 -28.96
C TYR A 442 2.47 34.98 -29.14
N LEU A 443 1.93 34.45 -28.02
CA LEU A 443 0.65 33.76 -27.91
C LEU A 443 -0.06 34.17 -26.61
N PRO A 444 -1.40 34.17 -26.58
CA PRO A 444 -2.14 34.47 -25.37
C PRO A 444 -2.00 33.37 -24.31
N VAL A 445 -2.09 33.75 -23.04
CA VAL A 445 -2.22 32.81 -21.91
C VAL A 445 -3.58 32.13 -21.91
N ILE A 446 -3.69 30.98 -21.24
CA ILE A 446 -4.94 30.23 -21.16
C ILE A 446 -5.88 30.91 -20.15
N ILE A 447 -7.07 31.28 -20.63
CA ILE A 447 -8.13 31.92 -19.85
C ILE A 447 -9.42 31.08 -19.83
N ASP A 448 -9.36 29.84 -20.29
CA ASP A 448 -10.45 28.88 -20.12
C ASP A 448 -10.70 28.65 -18.62
N PRO A 449 -11.95 28.65 -18.12
CA PRO A 449 -12.22 28.53 -16.68
C PRO A 449 -11.65 27.28 -16.01
N GLU A 450 -11.54 26.14 -16.71
CA GLU A 450 -11.04 24.89 -16.15
C GLU A 450 -9.51 24.88 -16.00
N TYR A 451 -8.81 25.56 -16.90
CA TYR A 451 -7.34 25.60 -16.98
C TYR A 451 -6.76 27.00 -16.75
N HIS A 452 -7.58 27.93 -16.22
CA HIS A 452 -7.24 29.34 -16.06
C HIS A 452 -5.94 29.49 -15.26
N TYR A 453 -5.02 30.36 -15.71
CA TYR A 453 -3.72 30.53 -15.05
C TYR A 453 -3.81 30.96 -13.58
N GLU A 454 -4.89 31.64 -13.17
CA GLU A 454 -5.11 31.98 -11.74
C GLU A 454 -5.35 30.75 -10.85
N LEU A 455 -5.86 29.65 -11.41
CA LEU A 455 -6.10 28.39 -10.72
C LEU A 455 -4.97 27.38 -10.92
N ARG A 456 -4.40 27.36 -12.14
CA ARG A 456 -3.34 26.43 -12.55
C ARG A 456 -2.05 27.20 -12.81
N ASN A 457 -1.24 27.36 -11.78
CA ASN A 457 0.09 27.95 -11.93
C ASN A 457 1.08 27.36 -10.93
N VAL A 458 2.36 27.54 -11.23
CA VAL A 458 3.46 27.01 -10.41
C VAL A 458 3.40 27.52 -8.97
N GLU A 459 3.15 28.81 -8.74
CA GLU A 459 3.07 29.39 -7.38
C GLU A 459 1.97 28.74 -6.53
N VAL A 460 0.77 28.56 -7.08
CA VAL A 460 -0.35 27.88 -6.42
C VAL A 460 -0.03 26.40 -6.18
N GLU A 461 0.45 25.68 -7.19
CA GLU A 461 0.78 24.26 -7.08
C GLU A 461 1.96 24.03 -6.10
N GLN A 462 2.91 24.98 -5.97
CA GLN A 462 3.98 24.92 -4.96
C GLN A 462 3.47 25.06 -3.52
N SER A 463 2.41 25.86 -3.30
CA SER A 463 1.88 26.10 -1.96
C SER A 463 1.14 24.90 -1.35
N SER A 464 0.71 23.93 -2.17
CA SER A 464 -0.08 22.77 -1.74
C SER A 464 0.73 21.47 -1.86
N PRO A 465 1.10 20.80 -0.75
CA PRO A 465 1.87 19.54 -0.80
C PRO A 465 1.19 18.38 -1.55
N HIS A 466 -0.11 18.49 -1.83
CA HIS A 466 -0.92 17.49 -2.54
C HIS A 466 -1.17 17.83 -4.01
N SER A 467 -0.47 18.83 -4.54
CA SER A 467 -0.61 19.32 -5.92
C SER A 467 -0.06 18.34 -6.96
N LEU A 468 -0.36 18.59 -8.25
CA LEU A 468 0.23 17.82 -9.36
C LEU A 468 1.73 17.95 -9.34
N LEU A 469 2.22 19.18 -9.16
CA LEU A 469 3.63 19.47 -9.17
C LEU A 469 4.39 18.69 -8.10
N TRP A 470 3.89 18.69 -6.86
CA TRP A 470 4.52 17.95 -5.76
C TRP A 470 4.43 16.44 -5.93
N TRP A 471 3.36 15.93 -6.54
CA TRP A 471 3.27 14.52 -6.90
C TRP A 471 4.28 14.14 -7.98
N THR A 472 4.41 14.96 -9.03
CA THR A 472 5.37 14.75 -10.13
C THR A 472 6.80 14.76 -9.60
N ARG A 473 7.17 15.73 -8.76
CA ARG A 473 8.49 15.76 -8.09
C ARG A 473 8.80 14.45 -7.36
N ARG A 474 7.87 13.99 -6.52
CA ARG A 474 8.02 12.77 -5.72
C ARG A 474 8.23 11.53 -6.60
N ILE A 475 7.46 11.36 -7.68
CA ILE A 475 7.59 10.19 -8.55
C ILE A 475 8.87 10.24 -9.41
N LEU A 476 9.33 11.42 -9.82
CA LEU A 476 10.61 11.58 -10.52
C LEU A 476 11.80 11.28 -9.59
N ASP A 477 11.77 11.79 -8.35
CA ASP A 477 12.77 11.48 -7.34
C ASP A 477 12.80 9.98 -6.99
N LEU A 478 11.64 9.33 -6.96
CA LEU A 478 11.55 7.90 -6.76
C LEU A 478 12.14 7.13 -7.95
N ARG A 479 11.83 7.52 -9.19
CA ARG A 479 12.40 6.88 -10.40
C ARG A 479 13.92 6.95 -10.40
N LYS A 480 14.52 8.08 -10.04
CA LYS A 480 15.99 8.28 -10.00
C LYS A 480 16.70 7.35 -9.01
N GLN A 481 16.01 6.85 -7.99
CA GLN A 481 16.60 5.94 -7.00
C GLN A 481 16.76 4.51 -7.51
N TYR A 482 16.07 4.14 -8.60
CA TYR A 482 16.08 2.77 -9.12
C TYR A 482 16.49 2.73 -10.59
N ALA A 483 17.71 2.26 -10.85
CA ALA A 483 18.28 2.18 -12.19
C ALA A 483 17.50 1.22 -13.10
N ALA A 484 16.78 0.25 -12.52
CA ALA A 484 15.96 -0.69 -13.29
C ALA A 484 14.85 -0.02 -14.14
N PHE A 485 14.37 1.18 -13.80
CA PHE A 485 13.42 1.90 -14.67
C PHE A 485 14.06 2.43 -15.96
N GLY A 486 15.34 2.83 -15.92
CA GLY A 486 16.07 3.25 -17.11
C GLY A 486 16.65 2.05 -17.87
N ASN A 487 17.48 1.27 -17.18
CA ASN A 487 18.34 0.24 -17.77
C ASN A 487 17.86 -1.21 -17.58
N GLY A 488 16.75 -1.43 -16.86
CA GLY A 488 16.27 -2.78 -16.61
C GLY A 488 15.55 -3.40 -17.80
N GLY A 489 15.76 -4.71 -18.02
CA GLY A 489 15.01 -5.50 -18.98
C GLY A 489 13.51 -5.47 -18.69
N PHE A 490 12.69 -5.63 -19.72
CA PHE A 490 11.23 -5.57 -19.63
C PHE A 490 10.63 -6.96 -19.82
N GLU A 491 9.72 -7.34 -18.92
CA GLU A 491 8.99 -8.60 -19.04
C GLU A 491 7.52 -8.41 -18.63
N PRO A 492 6.56 -8.63 -19.54
CA PRO A 492 5.15 -8.64 -19.19
C PRO A 492 4.85 -9.70 -18.13
N VAL A 493 4.05 -9.35 -17.13
CA VAL A 493 3.54 -10.30 -16.14
C VAL A 493 2.13 -10.70 -16.58
N ALA A 494 1.90 -12.01 -16.70
CA ALA A 494 0.59 -12.53 -17.03
C ALA A 494 -0.42 -12.16 -15.93
N THR A 495 -1.59 -11.66 -16.36
CA THR A 495 -2.73 -11.41 -15.48
C THR A 495 -4.00 -11.99 -16.06
N ASP A 496 -4.86 -12.50 -15.19
CA ASP A 496 -6.18 -13.04 -15.50
C ASP A 496 -7.19 -11.95 -15.91
N ASN A 497 -6.94 -10.69 -15.53
CA ASN A 497 -7.80 -9.56 -15.82
C ASN A 497 -7.23 -8.68 -16.95
N PRO A 498 -7.92 -8.54 -18.10
CA PRO A 498 -7.46 -7.71 -19.22
C PRO A 498 -7.38 -6.22 -18.88
N LYS A 499 -8.05 -5.78 -17.81
CA LYS A 499 -8.05 -4.37 -17.38
C LYS A 499 -6.82 -3.97 -16.56
N VAL A 500 -6.01 -4.94 -16.14
CA VAL A 500 -4.82 -4.71 -15.32
C VAL A 500 -3.58 -5.05 -16.13
N PHE A 501 -2.75 -4.04 -16.37
CA PHE A 501 -1.47 -4.18 -17.04
C PHE A 501 -0.34 -4.26 -16.00
N ALA A 502 0.50 -5.29 -16.09
CA ALA A 502 1.61 -5.47 -15.17
C ALA A 502 2.85 -6.02 -15.87
N PHE A 503 4.03 -5.62 -15.38
CA PHE A 503 5.31 -5.99 -15.96
C PHE A 503 6.45 -5.82 -14.94
N LEU A 504 7.56 -6.49 -15.20
CA LEU A 504 8.78 -6.43 -14.40
C LEU A 504 9.85 -5.62 -15.11
N ARG A 505 10.66 -4.92 -14.32
CA ARG A 505 11.88 -4.21 -14.74
C ARG A 505 13.07 -4.76 -13.97
N GLN A 506 14.06 -5.35 -14.64
CA GLN A 506 15.12 -6.11 -13.97
C GLN A 506 16.53 -5.76 -14.41
N THR A 507 17.43 -5.59 -13.44
CA THR A 507 18.89 -5.56 -13.62
C THR A 507 19.51 -6.72 -12.82
N ASP A 508 20.84 -6.85 -12.85
CA ASP A 508 21.54 -7.86 -12.04
C ASP A 508 21.32 -7.66 -10.53
N ASP A 509 21.12 -6.41 -10.10
CA ASP A 509 21.08 -6.01 -8.68
C ASP A 509 19.64 -5.71 -8.19
N GLU A 510 18.71 -5.37 -9.09
CA GLU A 510 17.36 -4.88 -8.75
C GLU A 510 16.27 -5.58 -9.57
N THR A 511 15.12 -5.82 -8.94
CA THR A 511 13.92 -6.31 -9.64
C THR A 511 12.73 -5.47 -9.19
N LEU A 512 12.10 -4.75 -10.13
CA LEU A 512 10.92 -3.95 -9.87
C LEU A 512 9.69 -4.57 -10.53
N LEU A 513 8.54 -4.46 -9.88
CA LEU A 513 7.23 -4.82 -10.43
C LEU A 513 6.37 -3.58 -10.55
N ALA A 514 5.91 -3.26 -11.75
CA ALA A 514 4.92 -2.22 -11.99
C ALA A 514 3.58 -2.85 -12.38
N ALA A 515 2.50 -2.44 -11.73
CA ALA A 515 1.14 -2.92 -12.02
C ALA A 515 0.14 -1.77 -12.01
N ALA A 516 -0.73 -1.70 -13.01
CA ALA A 516 -1.57 -0.54 -13.30
C ALA A 516 -3.00 -0.98 -13.70
N ASN A 517 -4.01 -0.38 -13.07
CA ASN A 517 -5.40 -0.56 -13.44
C ASN A 517 -5.83 0.47 -14.48
N LEU A 518 -6.21 0.01 -15.66
CA LEU A 518 -6.66 0.86 -16.76
C LEU A 518 -8.15 1.24 -16.66
N SER A 519 -8.91 0.60 -15.77
CA SER A 519 -10.34 0.81 -15.59
C SER A 519 -10.66 2.01 -14.70
N ARG A 520 -11.78 2.68 -15.01
CA ARG A 520 -12.43 3.68 -14.15
C ARG A 520 -13.13 3.08 -12.93
N PHE A 521 -13.12 1.76 -12.79
CA PHE A 521 -13.66 1.03 -11.65
C PHE A 521 -12.54 0.28 -10.92
N SER A 522 -12.79 -0.06 -9.65
CA SER A 522 -11.88 -0.95 -8.91
C SER A 522 -11.75 -2.29 -9.61
N GLN A 523 -10.51 -2.77 -9.73
CA GLN A 523 -10.19 -4.06 -10.33
C GLN A 523 -9.42 -4.93 -9.35
N HIS A 524 -9.47 -6.23 -9.61
CA HIS A 524 -8.63 -7.24 -8.99
C HIS A 524 -7.96 -8.03 -10.11
N ALA A 525 -6.70 -8.41 -9.92
CA ALA A 525 -5.97 -9.29 -10.82
C ALA A 525 -5.02 -10.18 -10.03
N GLU A 526 -4.80 -11.38 -10.54
CA GLU A 526 -3.77 -12.32 -10.10
C GLU A 526 -2.57 -12.21 -11.04
N LEU A 527 -1.35 -12.15 -10.48
CA LEU A 527 -0.09 -11.95 -11.21
C LEU A 527 0.78 -13.20 -11.09
N ASP A 528 1.27 -13.75 -12.19
CA ASP A 528 2.24 -14.85 -12.12
C ASP A 528 3.62 -14.35 -11.69
N LEU A 529 3.98 -14.56 -10.41
CA LEU A 529 5.27 -14.15 -9.83
C LEU A 529 6.07 -15.32 -9.25
N ALA A 530 5.69 -16.57 -9.52
CA ALA A 530 6.23 -17.77 -8.85
C ALA A 530 7.77 -17.84 -8.83
N ARG A 531 8.44 -17.27 -9.85
CA ARG A 531 9.91 -17.20 -9.93
C ARG A 531 10.60 -16.44 -8.80
N PHE A 532 9.87 -15.62 -8.04
CA PHE A 532 10.39 -14.87 -6.91
C PHE A 532 9.90 -15.41 -5.56
N ALA A 533 9.44 -16.66 -5.54
CA ALA A 533 8.99 -17.32 -4.33
C ALA A 533 9.99 -17.12 -3.16
N GLY A 534 9.46 -16.75 -2.00
CA GLY A 534 10.24 -16.43 -0.80
C GLY A 534 10.74 -14.99 -0.69
N ARG A 535 10.50 -14.13 -1.69
CA ARG A 535 10.83 -12.69 -1.64
C ARG A 535 9.60 -11.84 -1.32
N HIS A 536 9.81 -10.72 -0.64
CA HIS A 536 8.77 -9.71 -0.43
C HIS A 536 8.81 -8.65 -1.52
N PRO A 537 7.68 -8.33 -2.19
CA PRO A 537 7.54 -7.07 -2.90
C PRO A 537 7.46 -5.95 -1.85
N VAL A 538 8.20 -4.87 -2.04
CA VAL A 538 8.18 -3.68 -1.18
C VAL A 538 7.70 -2.51 -2.02
N GLU A 539 6.56 -1.93 -1.66
CA GLU A 539 5.95 -0.82 -2.40
C GLU A 539 6.85 0.42 -2.32
N LEU A 540 7.16 1.05 -3.45
CA LEU A 540 8.25 2.02 -3.55
C LEU A 540 7.94 3.38 -2.89
N PHE A 541 6.68 3.84 -2.88
CA PHE A 541 6.34 5.16 -2.32
C PHE A 541 6.35 5.15 -0.78
N GLY A 542 5.67 4.19 -0.18
CA GLY A 542 5.51 4.05 1.28
C GLY A 542 6.44 3.04 1.91
N GLN A 543 7.30 2.36 1.14
CA GLN A 543 8.23 1.31 1.58
C GLN A 543 7.51 0.18 2.35
N SER A 544 6.24 -0.04 2.02
CA SER A 544 5.38 -1.02 2.68
C SER A 544 5.67 -2.41 2.12
N ARG A 545 6.02 -3.36 2.99
CA ARG A 545 6.23 -4.76 2.58
C ARG A 545 4.88 -5.40 2.28
N PHE A 546 4.74 -5.87 1.06
CA PHE A 546 3.61 -6.66 0.62
C PHE A 546 3.85 -8.15 0.96
N PRO A 547 2.78 -8.97 0.98
CA PRO A 547 2.89 -10.42 1.22
C PRO A 547 4.05 -11.07 0.46
N VAL A 548 4.68 -12.07 1.07
CA VAL A 548 5.75 -12.83 0.39
C VAL A 548 5.18 -13.44 -0.88
N ILE A 549 5.96 -13.38 -1.97
CA ILE A 549 5.64 -14.09 -3.20
C ILE A 549 5.81 -15.58 -2.90
N ASP A 550 4.84 -16.40 -3.25
CA ASP A 550 4.91 -17.86 -3.18
C ASP A 550 4.85 -18.47 -4.58
N ASP A 551 4.57 -19.77 -4.67
CA ASP A 551 4.46 -20.48 -5.95
C ASP A 551 3.07 -20.29 -6.61
N GLU A 552 2.12 -19.60 -5.97
CA GLU A 552 0.77 -19.33 -6.48
C GLU A 552 0.67 -17.91 -7.12
N PRO A 553 -0.31 -17.66 -8.03
CA PRO A 553 -0.50 -16.33 -8.61
C PRO A 553 -0.77 -15.27 -7.54
N TYR A 554 -0.01 -14.17 -7.60
CA TYR A 554 0.04 -13.12 -6.60
C TYR A 554 -1.13 -12.12 -6.76
N PRO A 555 -2.10 -12.05 -5.83
CA PRO A 555 -3.28 -11.22 -5.99
C PRO A 555 -2.99 -9.74 -5.66
N LEU A 556 -3.42 -8.84 -6.54
CA LEU A 556 -3.47 -7.40 -6.29
C LEU A 556 -4.87 -6.83 -6.52
N ALA A 557 -5.22 -5.82 -5.74
CA ALA A 557 -6.46 -5.07 -5.87
C ALA A 557 -6.13 -3.59 -6.10
N PHE A 558 -6.84 -2.96 -7.03
CA PHE A 558 -6.55 -1.61 -7.49
C PHE A 558 -7.76 -0.70 -7.31
N ALA A 559 -7.51 0.53 -6.87
CA ALA A 559 -8.47 1.61 -6.99
C ALA A 559 -8.70 1.97 -8.48
N PRO A 560 -9.80 2.68 -8.83
CA PRO A 560 -9.97 3.24 -10.17
C PRO A 560 -8.74 4.02 -10.63
N HIS A 561 -8.18 3.65 -11.79
CA HIS A 561 -6.94 4.20 -12.33
C HIS A 561 -5.72 4.16 -11.38
N GLY A 562 -5.74 3.28 -10.37
CA GLY A 562 -4.64 3.12 -9.42
C GLY A 562 -3.49 2.28 -9.99
N PHE A 563 -2.28 2.50 -9.50
CA PHE A 563 -1.09 1.72 -9.86
C PHE A 563 -0.23 1.45 -8.62
N TYR A 564 0.68 0.49 -8.75
CA TYR A 564 1.70 0.16 -7.77
C TYR A 564 3.06 -0.04 -8.44
N TRP A 565 4.12 0.39 -7.77
CA TRP A 565 5.50 -0.01 -8.05
C TRP A 565 6.06 -0.72 -6.83
N PHE A 566 6.70 -1.86 -7.02
CA PHE A 566 7.37 -2.61 -5.96
C PHE A 566 8.84 -2.86 -6.31
N CYS A 567 9.72 -2.99 -5.31
CA CYS A 567 10.98 -3.74 -5.47
C CYS A 567 10.85 -5.14 -4.84
N ILE A 568 11.34 -6.16 -5.54
CA ILE A 568 11.41 -7.54 -5.12
C ILE A 568 12.88 -7.90 -4.80
N GLY A 569 13.24 -7.88 -3.52
CA GLY A 569 14.57 -8.31 -3.05
C GLY A 569 15.69 -7.27 -3.11
N CYS A 570 15.39 -5.96 -3.20
CA CYS A 570 16.39 -4.90 -2.95
C CYS A 570 16.83 -4.91 -1.48
N ARG A 571 18.13 -4.64 -1.24
CA ARG A 571 18.85 -4.70 0.05
C ARG A 571 18.01 -4.43 1.31
N ASP A 572 17.91 -5.45 2.17
CA ASP A 572 17.66 -5.26 3.59
C ASP A 572 18.86 -4.50 4.20
N ALA A 573 18.62 -3.36 4.84
CA ALA A 573 19.60 -2.77 5.74
C ALA A 573 19.79 -3.73 6.93
N ASP A 574 21.01 -4.22 7.12
CA ASP A 574 21.43 -5.22 8.10
C ASP A 574 20.84 -4.98 9.51
N GLY A 575 19.87 -5.81 9.89
CA GLY A 575 19.38 -5.98 11.26
C GLY A 575 20.01 -7.21 11.90
N GLY A 576 21.24 -7.07 12.42
CA GLY A 576 21.95 -8.14 13.12
C GLY A 576 21.24 -8.60 14.40
N GLY A 577 20.89 -9.88 14.48
CA GLY A 577 20.39 -10.51 15.69
C GLY A 577 21.50 -10.68 16.73
N ALA A 578 21.40 -9.97 17.86
CA ALA A 578 22.26 -10.18 19.03
C ALA A 578 21.63 -11.20 20.00
N THR A 579 22.44 -12.17 20.44
CA THR A 579 22.11 -13.14 21.50
C THR A 579 22.20 -12.53 22.92
N PRO A 580 21.36 -12.98 23.88
CA PRO A 580 21.27 -12.41 25.23
C PRO A 580 22.27 -13.06 26.20
N ALA A 581 23.25 -12.29 26.69
CA ALA A 581 24.02 -12.63 27.89
C ALA A 581 24.57 -11.41 28.65
N GLU A 582 24.77 -10.26 27.99
CA GLU A 582 25.31 -9.05 28.63
C GLU A 582 24.31 -7.88 28.52
N LEU A 583 24.02 -7.21 29.64
CA LEU A 583 23.21 -6.00 29.66
C LEU A 583 23.95 -4.87 28.93
N PRO A 584 23.28 -4.07 28.07
CA PRO A 584 23.91 -2.92 27.44
C PRO A 584 24.50 -1.94 28.49
N VAL A 585 25.69 -1.42 28.23
CA VAL A 585 26.41 -0.52 29.15
C VAL A 585 26.26 0.94 28.70
N VAL A 586 25.82 1.80 29.60
CA VAL A 586 25.69 3.25 29.40
C VAL A 586 26.59 4.00 30.39
N HIS A 587 27.35 4.97 29.89
CA HIS A 587 28.21 5.81 30.72
C HIS A 587 27.50 7.12 31.13
N ALA A 588 27.20 7.31 32.42
CA ALA A 588 26.50 8.50 32.92
C ALA A 588 27.04 8.95 34.29
N ALA A 589 27.07 10.26 34.56
CA ALA A 589 27.76 10.87 35.71
C ALA A 589 27.10 10.65 37.10
N GLY A 590 26.20 9.66 37.23
CA GLY A 590 25.54 9.24 38.47
C GLY A 590 24.18 9.92 38.69
N GLY A 591 23.17 9.11 39.06
CA GLY A 591 21.81 9.55 39.41
C GLY A 591 20.81 9.56 38.25
N TRP A 592 19.51 9.43 38.58
CA TRP A 592 18.37 9.36 37.66
C TRP A 592 18.33 10.53 36.65
N ASP A 593 18.64 11.74 37.09
CA ASP A 593 18.69 12.94 36.24
C ASP A 593 19.75 12.89 35.14
N SER A 594 20.88 12.24 35.40
CA SER A 594 22.01 12.19 34.47
C SER A 594 21.79 11.22 33.30
N LEU A 595 20.91 10.24 33.47
CA LEU A 595 20.54 9.27 32.42
C LEU A 595 19.62 9.88 31.37
N LEU A 596 18.83 10.88 31.74
CA LEU A 596 17.83 11.52 30.89
C LEU A 596 18.36 12.78 30.16
N GLN A 597 19.66 13.07 30.25
CA GLN A 597 20.29 14.27 29.67
C GLN A 597 21.43 13.93 28.70
N GLY A 598 21.64 14.80 27.71
CA GLY A 598 22.83 14.81 26.83
C GLY A 598 23.09 13.47 26.11
N ARG A 599 24.36 13.03 26.11
CA ARG A 599 24.80 11.80 25.43
C ARG A 599 24.28 10.51 26.08
N SER A 600 24.04 10.51 27.39
CA SER A 600 23.47 9.37 28.12
C SER A 600 22.06 9.05 27.65
N ARG A 601 21.27 10.08 27.28
CA ARG A 601 19.92 9.92 26.72
C ARG A 601 19.94 9.16 25.40
N SER A 602 20.84 9.48 24.47
CA SER A 602 20.95 8.75 23.20
C SER A 602 21.34 7.28 23.41
N ALA A 603 22.29 7.01 24.29
CA ALA A 603 22.70 5.65 24.63
C ALA A 603 21.57 4.86 25.31
N LEU A 604 20.75 5.50 26.16
CA LEU A 604 19.55 4.90 26.74
C LEU A 604 18.51 4.53 25.67
N ARG A 605 18.32 5.36 24.63
CA ARG A 605 17.37 5.08 23.52
C ARG A 605 17.72 3.80 22.78
N GLU A 606 18.99 3.64 22.42
CA GLU A 606 19.50 2.44 21.73
C GLU A 606 19.43 1.20 22.63
N ALA A 607 19.74 1.37 23.92
CA ALA A 607 19.80 0.27 24.88
C ALA A 607 18.42 -0.25 25.35
N LEU A 608 17.34 0.50 25.12
CA LEU A 608 15.97 0.09 25.45
C LEU A 608 15.35 -0.89 24.43
N GLU A 609 15.81 -0.90 23.19
CA GLU A 609 15.23 -1.77 22.15
C GLU A 609 15.33 -3.28 22.47
N PRO A 610 16.50 -3.83 22.86
CA PRO A 610 16.63 -5.25 23.18
C PRO A 610 15.73 -5.65 24.37
N TYR A 611 15.59 -4.76 25.35
CA TYR A 611 14.72 -4.96 26.50
C TYR A 611 13.24 -5.03 26.07
N LEU A 612 12.77 -4.09 25.25
CA LEU A 612 11.38 -4.10 24.78
C LEU A 612 11.06 -5.36 23.96
N ARG A 613 11.94 -5.75 23.04
CA ARG A 613 11.70 -6.89 22.13
C ARG A 613 11.57 -8.24 22.85
N ARG A 614 12.25 -8.44 24.00
CA ARG A 614 12.22 -9.72 24.72
C ARG A 614 10.93 -9.97 25.52
N HIS A 615 10.19 -8.93 25.91
CA HIS A 615 9.00 -9.10 26.76
C HIS A 615 7.73 -9.40 25.97
N ARG A 616 6.83 -10.27 26.48
CA ARG A 616 5.58 -10.65 25.80
C ARG A 616 4.58 -9.51 25.64
N TRP A 617 4.58 -8.53 26.55
CA TRP A 617 3.68 -7.37 26.51
C TRP A 617 4.05 -6.33 25.45
N PHE A 618 5.23 -6.41 24.82
CA PHE A 618 5.61 -5.51 23.72
C PHE A 618 4.95 -5.96 22.41
N ALA A 619 4.04 -5.15 21.87
CA ALA A 619 3.25 -5.49 20.69
C ALA A 619 3.99 -5.25 19.36
N GLY A 620 5.02 -4.41 19.36
CA GLY A 620 5.76 -4.00 18.15
C GLY A 620 6.83 -4.98 17.65
N LYS A 621 6.80 -6.26 18.03
CA LYS A 621 7.89 -7.21 17.73
C LYS A 621 8.13 -7.42 16.23
N ALA A 622 7.06 -7.40 15.44
CA ALA A 622 7.10 -7.59 13.99
C ALA A 622 7.30 -6.28 13.19
N ARG A 623 7.21 -5.11 13.86
CA ARG A 623 7.37 -3.78 13.22
C ARG A 623 8.83 -3.33 13.34
N ILE A 624 9.30 -2.60 12.33
CA ILE A 624 10.66 -2.03 12.34
C ILE A 624 10.65 -0.76 13.20
N ILE A 625 11.48 -0.71 14.24
CA ILE A 625 11.58 0.44 15.15
C ILE A 625 12.53 1.46 14.50
N GLN A 626 12.05 2.68 14.27
CA GLN A 626 12.86 3.81 13.79
C GLN A 626 13.59 4.51 14.95
N ALA A 627 12.88 4.70 16.07
CA ALA A 627 13.39 5.41 17.23
C ALA A 627 12.61 5.05 18.50
N ILE A 628 13.27 5.13 19.65
CA ILE A 628 12.64 5.06 20.98
C ILE A 628 12.92 6.37 21.70
N ASP A 629 11.93 6.97 22.34
CA ASP A 629 12.05 8.24 23.09
C ASP A 629 11.47 8.11 24.48
N VAL A 630 12.11 8.71 25.50
CA VAL A 630 11.50 8.83 26.83
C VAL A 630 10.57 10.04 26.83
N ILE A 631 9.27 9.79 27.01
CA ILE A 631 8.21 10.82 27.05
C ILE A 631 8.24 11.53 28.41
N ASP A 632 8.23 10.77 29.50
CA ASP A 632 8.21 11.32 30.86
C ASP A 632 8.72 10.30 31.89
N ALA A 633 9.00 10.77 33.11
CA ALA A 633 9.35 9.94 34.25
C ALA A 633 8.79 10.55 35.54
N PHE A 634 8.13 9.72 36.36
CA PHE A 634 7.51 10.12 37.63
C PHE A 634 8.23 9.43 38.79
N GLU A 635 8.77 10.19 39.72
CA GLU A 635 9.34 9.62 40.95
C GLU A 635 8.20 9.18 41.88
N ILE A 636 8.34 7.98 42.44
CA ILE A 636 7.41 7.42 43.42
C ILE A 636 7.99 7.70 44.82
N GLU A 637 7.15 8.12 45.75
CA GLU A 637 7.54 8.39 47.14
C GLU A 637 7.76 7.10 47.95
N ALA A 638 8.49 6.13 47.38
CA ALA A 638 8.92 4.89 48.01
C ALA A 638 10.30 4.47 47.48
N THR A 639 10.99 3.67 48.27
CA THR A 639 12.28 3.07 47.92
C THR A 639 12.19 1.56 48.01
N HIS A 640 12.93 0.87 47.14
CA HIS A 640 13.18 -0.56 47.30
C HIS A 640 14.60 -0.72 47.84
N GLY A 641 14.72 -1.06 49.13
CA GLY A 641 15.96 -0.81 49.87
C GLY A 641 16.24 0.70 49.95
N ASP A 642 17.39 1.13 49.42
CA ASP A 642 17.80 2.55 49.36
C ASP A 642 17.56 3.21 47.99
N ALA A 643 17.09 2.45 46.98
CA ALA A 643 16.92 2.94 45.61
C ALA A 643 15.54 3.58 45.39
N PRO A 644 15.46 4.81 44.86
CA PRO A 644 14.18 5.45 44.55
C PRO A 644 13.47 4.72 43.40
N LEU A 645 12.16 4.51 43.57
CA LEU A 645 11.29 3.95 42.55
C LEU A 645 10.80 5.04 41.60
N ALA A 646 10.66 4.73 40.31
CA ALA A 646 10.13 5.63 39.31
C ALA A 646 9.21 4.91 38.31
N LEU A 647 8.30 5.66 37.69
CA LEU A 647 7.49 5.21 36.56
C LEU A 647 7.93 5.95 35.30
N MET A 648 8.57 5.26 34.37
CA MET A 648 9.08 5.80 33.11
C MET A 648 8.12 5.53 31.96
N MET A 649 7.88 6.52 31.10
CA MET A 649 7.03 6.40 29.92
C MET A 649 7.84 6.60 28.65
N VAL A 650 7.75 5.66 27.70
CA VAL A 650 8.56 5.64 26.46
C VAL A 650 7.69 5.57 25.21
N SER A 651 8.02 6.35 24.17
CA SER A 651 7.43 6.31 22.82
C SER A 651 8.31 5.44 21.92
N VAL A 652 7.70 4.56 21.14
CA VAL A 652 8.37 3.72 20.15
C VAL A 652 7.81 4.10 18.78
N HIS A 653 8.68 4.67 17.94
CA HIS A 653 8.37 5.08 16.57
C HIS A 653 8.71 3.94 15.61
N TYR A 654 7.81 3.68 14.68
CA TYR A 654 7.95 2.59 13.71
C TYR A 654 8.03 3.14 12.28
N THR A 655 8.58 2.37 11.34
CA THR A 655 8.59 2.74 9.91
C THR A 655 7.19 2.79 9.29
N GLU A 656 6.26 2.09 9.92
CA GLU A 656 4.86 1.95 9.50
C GLU A 656 3.94 2.21 10.70
N GLY A 657 2.83 2.93 10.51
CA GLY A 657 1.80 3.20 11.53
C GLY A 657 2.19 4.20 12.64
N GLU A 658 1.23 4.53 13.51
CA GLU A 658 1.42 5.50 14.60
C GLU A 658 2.41 5.00 15.68
N PRO A 659 3.11 5.90 16.40
CA PRO A 659 3.98 5.55 17.52
C PRO A 659 3.21 4.93 18.70
N ASP A 660 3.81 3.95 19.37
CA ASP A 660 3.25 3.33 20.58
C ASP A 660 3.90 3.89 21.85
N ALA A 661 3.10 4.19 22.88
CA ALA A 661 3.62 4.58 24.19
C ALA A 661 3.56 3.41 25.19
N TYR A 662 4.63 3.20 25.95
CA TYR A 662 4.77 2.14 26.95
C TYR A 662 5.14 2.69 28.33
N VAL A 663 4.70 2.01 29.39
CA VAL A 663 4.93 2.38 30.79
C VAL A 663 5.78 1.31 31.49
N LEU A 664 6.88 1.75 32.10
CA LEU A 664 7.92 0.94 32.73
C LEU A 664 8.16 1.41 34.17
N PRO A 665 7.74 0.66 35.21
CA PRO A 665 8.17 0.91 36.58
C PRO A 665 9.62 0.44 36.73
N VAL A 666 10.48 1.31 37.23
CA VAL A 666 11.92 1.13 37.22
C VAL A 666 12.58 1.68 38.48
N ALA A 667 13.74 1.11 38.82
CA ALA A 667 14.64 1.63 39.86
C ALA A 667 16.09 1.52 39.42
N LEU A 668 16.88 2.50 39.81
CA LEU A 668 18.32 2.48 39.62
C LEU A 668 18.98 1.98 40.91
N VAL A 669 19.43 0.72 40.89
CA VAL A 669 19.99 0.02 42.06
C VAL A 669 21.50 -0.15 41.91
N ASP A 670 22.22 -0.25 43.01
CA ASP A 670 23.66 -0.55 43.00
C ASP A 670 23.92 -2.02 42.57
N GLU A 671 25.13 -2.32 42.10
CA GLU A 671 25.50 -3.63 41.55
C GLU A 671 25.17 -4.82 42.47
N ASP A 672 25.47 -4.71 43.77
CA ASP A 672 25.24 -5.77 44.74
C ASP A 672 23.74 -6.08 44.91
N GLN A 673 22.89 -5.04 44.86
CA GLN A 673 21.44 -5.18 44.91
C GLN A 673 20.90 -5.75 43.58
N ALA A 674 21.47 -5.32 42.46
CA ALA A 674 21.10 -5.81 41.13
C ALA A 674 21.35 -7.32 41.00
N GLU A 675 22.43 -7.86 41.57
CA GLU A 675 22.72 -9.29 41.53
C GLU A 675 21.62 -10.11 42.23
N SER A 676 21.19 -9.67 43.42
CA SER A 676 20.08 -10.29 44.15
C SER A 676 18.76 -10.24 43.36
N ILE A 677 18.46 -9.06 42.78
CA ILE A 677 17.24 -8.87 41.97
C ILE A 677 17.25 -9.74 40.73
N LEU A 678 18.38 -9.85 40.01
CA LEU A 678 18.49 -10.66 38.80
C LEU A 678 18.50 -12.16 39.08
N GLN A 679 18.88 -12.59 40.29
CA GLN A 679 18.71 -13.98 40.73
C GLN A 679 17.23 -14.33 40.94
N ALA A 680 16.48 -13.44 41.59
CA ALA A 680 15.04 -13.64 41.82
C ALA A 680 14.20 -13.39 40.55
N HIS A 681 14.60 -12.43 39.74
CA HIS A 681 13.91 -11.93 38.54
C HIS A 681 14.90 -11.73 37.38
N PRO A 682 15.31 -12.81 36.68
CA PRO A 682 16.34 -12.76 35.63
C PRO A 682 16.06 -11.79 34.48
N THR A 683 14.79 -11.46 34.24
CA THR A 683 14.35 -10.56 33.17
C THR A 683 14.16 -9.11 33.62
N ALA A 684 14.51 -8.75 34.86
CA ALA A 684 14.32 -7.40 35.39
C ALA A 684 15.36 -6.39 34.87
N GLY A 685 16.57 -6.81 34.53
CA GLY A 685 17.66 -5.90 34.16
C GLY A 685 17.46 -5.25 32.79
N ILE A 686 17.46 -3.93 32.73
CA ILE A 686 17.28 -3.14 31.50
C ILE A 686 18.65 -2.74 30.94
N ILE A 687 19.43 -1.98 31.70
CA ILE A 687 20.76 -1.48 31.32
C ILE A 687 21.69 -1.41 32.52
N ARG A 688 23.00 -1.42 32.25
CA ARG A 688 24.05 -1.20 33.24
C ARG A 688 24.63 0.20 33.08
N VAL A 689 24.70 0.95 34.17
CA VAL A 689 25.15 2.34 34.20
C VAL A 689 26.50 2.43 34.91
N VAL A 690 27.52 2.90 34.20
CA VAL A 690 28.88 3.04 34.75
C VAL A 690 29.23 4.51 34.88
N SER A 691 29.55 4.95 36.08
CA SER A 691 29.95 6.33 36.36
C SER A 691 31.36 6.62 35.83
N PRO A 692 31.51 7.59 34.91
CA PRO A 692 32.83 7.98 34.40
C PRO A 692 33.73 8.65 35.46
N ARG A 693 33.16 9.08 36.59
CA ARG A 693 33.86 9.87 37.61
C ARG A 693 34.55 9.01 38.66
N ASP A 694 33.91 7.94 39.09
CA ASP A 694 34.34 7.10 40.22
C ASP A 694 34.28 5.60 39.92
N GLY A 695 33.88 5.20 38.70
CA GLY A 695 33.83 3.80 38.27
C GLY A 695 32.74 2.98 38.95
N ARG A 696 31.85 3.60 39.74
CA ARG A 696 30.72 2.91 40.36
C ARG A 696 29.76 2.41 39.29
N THR A 697 29.21 1.23 39.51
CA THR A 697 28.26 0.59 38.61
C THR A 697 26.91 0.47 39.30
N ALA A 698 25.86 0.84 38.57
CA ALA A 698 24.47 0.67 38.95
C ALA A 698 23.72 -0.04 37.81
N VAL A 699 22.57 -0.63 38.09
CA VAL A 699 21.73 -1.31 37.10
C VAL A 699 20.33 -0.70 37.14
N LEU A 700 19.80 -0.37 35.97
CA LEU A 700 18.41 0.00 35.83
C LEU A 700 17.59 -1.29 35.75
N CYS A 701 16.77 -1.54 36.76
CA CYS A 701 15.90 -2.72 36.84
C CYS A 701 14.43 -2.32 36.70
N GLU A 702 13.63 -3.18 36.07
CA GLU A 702 12.17 -3.11 36.12
C GLU A 702 11.69 -3.56 37.51
N THR A 703 10.69 -2.87 38.07
CA THR A 703 10.26 -3.04 39.47
C THR A 703 8.77 -3.32 39.65
N ALA A 704 8.08 -3.90 38.66
CA ALA A 704 6.66 -4.20 38.83
C ALA A 704 6.39 -5.32 39.85
N TRP A 705 7.42 -6.07 40.24
CA TRP A 705 7.38 -7.06 41.32
C TRP A 705 7.54 -6.44 42.73
N ALA A 706 7.96 -5.18 42.84
CA ALA A 706 8.17 -4.52 44.12
C ALA A 706 6.82 -4.14 44.76
N GLU A 707 6.60 -4.56 46.01
CA GLU A 707 5.36 -4.28 46.75
C GLU A 707 5.20 -2.79 47.05
N GLU A 708 6.30 -2.11 47.39
CA GLU A 708 6.33 -0.69 47.76
C GLU A 708 5.86 0.23 46.62
N PHE A 709 6.06 -0.21 45.37
CA PHE A 709 5.56 0.49 44.19
C PHE A 709 4.01 0.52 44.17
N TRP A 710 3.37 -0.62 44.42
CA TRP A 710 1.92 -0.77 44.36
C TRP A 710 1.21 -0.09 45.54
N GLU A 711 1.81 -0.13 46.73
CA GLU A 711 1.32 0.59 47.91
C GLU A 711 1.20 2.09 47.64
N GLN A 712 2.22 2.68 47.02
CA GLN A 712 2.21 4.11 46.71
C GLN A 712 1.21 4.48 45.61
N LEU A 713 1.01 3.64 44.60
CA LEU A 713 -0.03 3.90 43.61
C LEU A 713 -1.42 3.87 44.26
N LEU A 714 -1.69 2.94 45.18
CA LEU A 714 -2.96 2.89 45.91
C LEU A 714 -3.13 4.11 46.82
N ALA A 715 -2.06 4.53 47.53
CA ALA A 715 -2.06 5.74 48.35
C ALA A 715 -2.33 7.00 47.52
N ALA A 716 -1.77 7.10 46.31
CA ALA A 716 -2.04 8.22 45.40
C ALA A 716 -3.53 8.28 45.01
N VAL A 717 -4.15 7.14 44.70
CA VAL A 717 -5.58 7.05 44.39
C VAL A 717 -6.46 7.36 45.59
N SER A 718 -6.11 6.87 46.79
CA SER A 718 -6.90 7.10 48.01
C SER A 718 -6.92 8.58 48.42
N GLN A 719 -5.79 9.26 48.29
CA GLN A 719 -5.59 10.67 48.62
C GLN A 719 -5.97 11.62 47.48
N GLY A 720 -6.18 11.12 46.26
CA GLY A 720 -6.37 11.94 45.06
C GLY A 720 -5.13 12.78 44.71
N LYS A 721 -3.94 12.27 45.05
CA LYS A 721 -2.66 12.96 44.86
C LYS A 721 -2.17 12.80 43.42
N SER A 722 -1.74 13.89 42.80
CA SER A 722 -1.11 13.85 41.48
C SER A 722 0.41 13.81 41.63
N LEU A 723 1.08 12.97 40.84
CA LEU A 723 2.54 12.89 40.76
C LEU A 723 3.02 13.80 39.61
N ALA A 724 3.98 14.68 39.90
CA ALA A 724 4.53 15.58 38.89
C ALA A 724 5.60 14.85 38.07
N GLY A 725 5.46 14.88 36.74
CA GLY A 725 6.51 14.49 35.81
C GLY A 725 7.28 15.71 35.30
N ARG A 726 8.18 15.49 34.35
CA ARG A 726 8.96 16.54 33.67
C ARG A 726 8.15 17.26 32.60
N HIS A 727 7.30 16.53 31.88
CA HIS A 727 6.55 17.04 30.72
C HIS A 727 5.02 16.96 30.90
N GLY A 728 4.54 16.32 31.96
CA GLY A 728 3.14 16.21 32.31
C GLY A 728 2.93 15.86 33.78
N SER A 729 1.72 15.43 34.10
CA SER A 729 1.36 14.98 35.46
C SER A 729 0.59 13.68 35.39
N LEU A 730 0.82 12.80 36.37
CA LEU A 730 0.03 11.59 36.57
C LEU A 730 -1.02 11.88 37.64
N ALA A 731 -2.25 12.13 37.21
CA ALA A 731 -3.35 12.52 38.08
C ALA A 731 -4.10 11.27 38.58
N ALA A 732 -4.23 11.14 39.90
CA ALA A 732 -5.09 10.15 40.50
C ALA A 732 -6.56 10.61 40.49
N VAL A 733 -7.44 9.76 39.97
CA VAL A 733 -8.88 9.98 39.92
C VAL A 733 -9.56 9.00 40.88
N ARG A 734 -10.44 9.53 41.74
CA ARG A 734 -11.23 8.75 42.70
C ARG A 734 -12.70 8.81 42.30
N THR A 735 -13.38 7.66 42.26
CA THR A 735 -14.83 7.60 42.00
C THR A 735 -15.63 7.65 43.30
N ARG A 736 -16.96 7.77 43.19
CA ARG A 736 -17.86 7.68 44.35
C ARG A 736 -17.82 6.30 45.03
N ALA A 737 -17.52 5.24 44.28
CA ALA A 737 -17.48 3.89 44.81
C ALA A 737 -16.31 3.67 45.77
N PHE A 738 -15.19 4.40 45.62
CA PHE A 738 -14.05 4.30 46.53
C PHE A 738 -14.47 4.49 47.99
N SER A 739 -15.28 5.51 48.28
CA SER A 739 -15.72 5.80 49.66
C SER A 739 -16.70 4.76 50.22
N ARG A 740 -17.37 3.98 49.36
CA ARG A 740 -18.24 2.86 49.78
C ARG A 740 -17.44 1.59 50.06
N LEU A 741 -16.34 1.40 49.35
CA LEU A 741 -15.49 0.21 49.41
C LEU A 741 -14.35 0.33 50.43
N ALA A 742 -13.86 1.54 50.67
CA ALA A 742 -12.82 1.81 51.66
C ALA A 742 -13.37 1.53 53.07
N LEU A 743 -12.74 0.58 53.79
CA LEU A 743 -13.05 0.30 55.19
C LEU A 743 -12.69 1.51 56.07
N ASP A 744 -13.41 1.66 57.19
CA ASP A 744 -13.09 2.57 58.28
C ASP A 744 -11.76 2.15 58.95
N GLY A 745 -10.62 2.52 58.34
CA GLY A 745 -9.27 2.23 58.84
C GLY A 745 -8.20 2.96 58.04
N ASN A 746 -7.27 3.63 58.72
CA ASN A 746 -6.23 4.49 58.13
C ASN A 746 -5.02 3.71 57.54
N GLU A 747 -5.08 2.39 57.43
CA GLU A 747 -3.96 1.55 56.97
C GLU A 747 -4.16 1.10 55.52
N THR A 748 -3.15 1.30 54.67
CA THR A 748 -3.11 0.82 53.29
C THR A 748 -2.92 -0.71 53.28
N PRO A 749 -3.83 -1.48 52.66
CA PRO A 749 -3.70 -2.94 52.58
C PRO A 749 -2.46 -3.37 51.79
N ALA A 750 -1.85 -4.50 52.17
CA ALA A 750 -0.61 -4.99 51.57
C ALA A 750 -0.85 -5.57 50.16
N PRO A 751 -0.01 -5.23 49.15
CA PRO A 751 -0.19 -5.72 47.79
C PRO A 751 0.33 -7.14 47.64
N HIS A 752 -0.42 -7.96 46.91
CA HIS A 752 0.01 -9.26 46.43
C HIS A 752 0.10 -9.18 44.90
N VAL A 753 1.33 -9.24 44.36
CA VAL A 753 1.60 -9.12 42.92
C VAL A 753 1.57 -10.50 42.26
N HIS A 754 0.80 -10.65 41.18
CA HIS A 754 0.73 -11.90 40.43
C HIS A 754 1.84 -11.95 39.35
N GLY A 755 2.81 -12.86 39.51
CA GLY A 755 3.99 -13.01 38.63
C GLY A 755 3.76 -13.80 37.33
N GLY A 756 2.73 -13.47 36.56
CA GLY A 756 2.48 -14.06 35.23
C GLY A 756 2.65 -13.03 34.12
N GLU A 757 3.39 -13.36 33.05
CA GLU A 757 3.51 -12.50 31.86
C GLU A 757 2.17 -12.39 31.10
N GLN A 758 1.30 -11.50 31.57
CA GLN A 758 0.11 -11.03 30.86
C GLN A 758 0.41 -9.70 30.14
N SER A 759 -0.51 -9.27 29.26
CA SER A 759 -0.43 -7.98 28.56
C SER A 759 -0.42 -6.77 29.51
N ASN A 760 -0.96 -6.93 30.72
CA ASN A 760 -0.98 -5.95 31.79
C ASN A 760 -0.40 -6.53 33.08
N THR A 761 -0.01 -5.68 34.03
CA THR A 761 0.44 -6.12 35.36
C THR A 761 -0.58 -5.71 36.41
N SER A 762 -0.87 -6.58 37.38
CA SER A 762 -1.87 -6.31 38.41
C SER A 762 -1.42 -6.70 39.82
N ALA A 763 -1.89 -5.94 40.81
CA ALA A 763 -1.71 -6.23 42.24
C ALA A 763 -3.06 -6.24 42.97
N ARG A 764 -3.22 -7.20 43.89
CA ARG A 764 -4.37 -7.34 44.77
C ARG A 764 -4.07 -6.73 46.14
N PHE A 765 -5.03 -6.05 46.76
CA PHE A 765 -4.87 -5.44 48.08
C PHE A 765 -5.92 -5.99 49.07
N ASP A 766 -5.48 -6.83 50.02
CA ASP A 766 -6.25 -7.48 51.10
C ASP A 766 -7.71 -7.87 50.77
N GLY A 767 -7.94 -8.37 49.54
CA GLY A 767 -9.28 -8.78 49.10
C GLY A 767 -10.30 -7.64 48.90
N GLN A 768 -9.87 -6.37 48.97
CA GLN A 768 -10.74 -5.21 48.77
C GLN A 768 -10.61 -4.60 47.38
N PHE A 769 -9.37 -4.49 46.88
CA PHE A 769 -9.09 -3.87 45.59
C PHE A 769 -8.17 -4.71 44.72
N ILE A 770 -8.29 -4.52 43.41
CA ILE A 770 -7.30 -4.96 42.42
C ILE A 770 -6.94 -3.77 41.53
N MET A 771 -5.65 -3.48 41.43
CA MET A 771 -5.15 -2.45 40.52
C MET A 771 -4.53 -3.11 39.29
N LYS A 772 -4.88 -2.59 38.12
CA LYS A 772 -4.37 -3.01 36.81
C LYS A 772 -3.56 -1.87 36.20
N LEU A 773 -2.29 -2.11 35.91
CA LEU A 773 -1.36 -1.20 35.24
C LEU A 773 -1.26 -1.57 33.76
N PHE A 774 -1.56 -0.62 32.87
CA PHE A 774 -1.49 -0.82 31.43
C PHE A 774 -0.04 -0.62 30.93
N ARG A 775 0.54 -1.67 30.32
CA ARG A 775 1.92 -1.62 29.80
C ARG A 775 2.05 -0.80 28.53
N ARG A 776 1.04 -0.86 27.66
CA ARG A 776 0.90 -0.02 26.47
C ARG A 776 -0.23 0.97 26.71
N VAL A 777 0.07 2.25 26.61
CA VAL A 777 -0.89 3.33 26.79
C VAL A 777 -1.09 4.08 25.48
N THR A 778 -2.31 4.55 25.24
CA THR A 778 -2.66 5.28 24.03
C THR A 778 -3.39 6.57 24.39
N PRO A 779 -3.32 7.61 23.54
CA PRO A 779 -4.14 8.80 23.69
C PRO A 779 -5.63 8.47 23.83
N GLY A 780 -6.27 9.01 24.87
CA GLY A 780 -7.67 8.79 25.22
C GLY A 780 -7.85 8.00 26.52
N VAL A 781 -9.10 7.90 26.94
CA VAL A 781 -9.50 7.08 28.11
C VAL A 781 -9.58 5.62 27.68
N ASN A 782 -8.94 4.71 28.44
CA ASN A 782 -9.01 3.27 28.18
C ASN A 782 -10.46 2.77 28.36
N PRO A 783 -10.99 1.90 27.48
CA PRO A 783 -12.36 1.38 27.58
C PRO A 783 -12.71 0.74 28.93
N ASP A 784 -11.75 0.10 29.62
CA ASP A 784 -11.96 -0.51 30.94
C ASP A 784 -12.36 0.54 31.98
N LEU A 785 -11.67 1.69 31.97
CA LEU A 785 -12.03 2.84 32.80
C LEU A 785 -13.31 3.52 32.31
N GLU A 786 -13.47 3.72 31.01
CA GLU A 786 -14.60 4.43 30.42
C GLU A 786 -15.93 3.71 30.72
N ILE A 787 -16.02 2.42 30.39
CA ILE A 787 -17.21 1.59 30.55
C ILE A 787 -17.46 1.31 32.03
N GLY A 788 -16.44 0.85 32.76
CA GLY A 788 -16.56 0.51 34.17
C GLY A 788 -17.05 1.70 34.99
N ARG A 789 -16.48 2.90 34.77
CA ARG A 789 -16.92 4.12 35.46
C ARG A 789 -18.37 4.47 35.16
N GLN A 790 -18.79 4.39 33.90
CA GLN A 790 -20.17 4.70 33.53
C GLN A 790 -21.16 3.73 34.17
N LEU A 791 -20.84 2.44 34.19
CA LEU A 791 -21.68 1.44 34.85
C LEU A 791 -21.73 1.66 36.37
N THR A 792 -20.61 1.94 37.02
CA THR A 792 -20.53 2.22 38.46
C THR A 792 -21.28 3.50 38.86
N GLU A 793 -21.20 4.57 38.07
CA GLU A 793 -21.74 5.89 38.44
C GLU A 793 -23.18 6.13 38.00
N HIS A 794 -23.63 5.50 36.90
CA HIS A 794 -24.93 5.80 36.27
C HIS A 794 -25.90 4.62 36.22
N THR A 795 -25.49 3.42 36.67
CA THR A 795 -26.34 2.22 36.67
C THR A 795 -26.34 1.55 38.05
N SER A 796 -27.28 0.63 38.28
CA SER A 796 -27.35 -0.17 39.51
C SER A 796 -26.99 -1.64 39.27
N LEU A 797 -26.13 -1.93 38.28
CA LEU A 797 -25.76 -3.29 37.92
C LEU A 797 -24.85 -3.91 39.00
N ALA A 798 -25.29 -5.00 39.62
CA ALA A 798 -24.60 -5.61 40.77
C ALA A 798 -23.51 -6.64 40.40
N HIS A 799 -23.46 -7.07 39.13
CA HIS A 799 -22.65 -8.21 38.67
C HIS A 799 -21.41 -7.78 37.88
N ILE A 800 -20.84 -6.63 38.25
CA ILE A 800 -19.60 -6.07 37.74
C ILE A 800 -18.80 -5.52 38.94
N PRO A 801 -17.46 -5.51 38.90
CA PRO A 801 -16.68 -4.85 39.93
C PRO A 801 -16.81 -3.34 39.81
N ASP A 802 -17.05 -2.66 40.93
CA ASP A 802 -17.07 -1.20 40.95
C ASP A 802 -15.68 -0.62 40.61
N VAL A 803 -15.61 0.39 39.74
CA VAL A 803 -14.38 1.15 39.53
C VAL A 803 -14.19 2.10 40.70
N ALA A 804 -13.15 1.90 41.51
CA ALA A 804 -12.83 2.73 42.67
C ALA A 804 -11.95 3.94 42.31
N GLY A 805 -11.09 3.82 41.30
CA GLY A 805 -10.24 4.92 40.86
C GLY A 805 -9.37 4.60 39.67
N ALA A 806 -8.52 5.54 39.26
CA ALA A 806 -7.59 5.40 38.15
C ALA A 806 -6.39 6.34 38.27
N LEU A 807 -5.35 6.06 37.49
CA LEU A 807 -4.23 6.97 37.24
C LEU A 807 -4.25 7.40 35.77
N GLU A 808 -4.26 8.70 35.53
CA GLU A 808 -4.34 9.29 34.19
C GLU A 808 -3.15 10.23 33.95
N TYR A 809 -2.38 9.95 32.90
CA TYR A 809 -1.36 10.88 32.43
C TYR A 809 -2.02 12.05 31.70
N ARG A 810 -1.61 13.28 32.03
CA ARG A 810 -2.01 14.52 31.36
C ARG A 810 -0.76 15.24 30.85
N SER A 811 -0.64 15.36 29.53
CA SER A 811 0.43 16.13 28.90
C SER A 811 0.19 17.64 29.02
N GLN A 812 1.24 18.44 28.82
CA GLN A 812 1.12 19.91 28.67
C GLN A 812 0.24 20.33 27.49
N SER A 813 0.12 19.50 26.44
CA SER A 813 -0.76 19.74 25.28
C SER A 813 -2.23 19.40 25.54
N GLY A 814 -2.58 18.91 26.74
CA GLY A 814 -3.94 18.52 27.11
C GLY A 814 -4.33 17.10 26.68
N GLN A 815 -3.39 16.30 26.19
CA GLN A 815 -3.61 14.90 25.83
C GLN A 815 -3.69 14.05 27.11
N GLN A 816 -4.70 13.20 27.20
CA GLN A 816 -4.96 12.33 28.34
C GLN A 816 -4.70 10.87 27.98
N MET A 817 -4.09 10.08 28.85
CA MET A 817 -3.90 8.63 28.68
C MET A 817 -4.19 7.91 30.01
N THR A 818 -4.94 6.81 29.99
CA THR A 818 -5.14 6.00 31.20
C THR A 818 -3.93 5.08 31.43
N VAL A 819 -3.30 5.19 32.60
CA VAL A 819 -2.10 4.43 32.98
C VAL A 819 -2.46 3.24 33.87
N ALA A 820 -3.38 3.41 34.82
CA ALA A 820 -3.86 2.33 35.68
C ALA A 820 -5.32 2.50 36.08
N VAL A 821 -6.00 1.41 36.43
CA VAL A 821 -7.37 1.40 36.95
C VAL A 821 -7.44 0.55 38.22
N LEU A 822 -8.18 1.05 39.22
CA LEU A 822 -8.43 0.40 40.50
C LEU A 822 -9.89 -0.07 40.54
N HIS A 823 -10.09 -1.39 40.63
CA HIS A 823 -11.40 -2.03 40.74
C HIS A 823 -11.63 -2.59 42.14
N GLN A 824 -12.90 -2.74 42.50
CA GLN A 824 -13.31 -3.62 43.59
C GLN A 824 -12.78 -5.04 43.34
N TYR A 825 -12.15 -5.62 44.34
CA TYR A 825 -11.79 -7.03 44.31
C TYR A 825 -13.04 -7.88 44.55
N VAL A 826 -13.19 -8.94 43.76
CA VAL A 826 -14.32 -9.87 43.84
C VAL A 826 -13.79 -11.22 44.28
N ASP A 827 -14.16 -11.66 45.49
CA ASP A 827 -13.90 -13.01 45.95
C ASP A 827 -14.66 -14.01 45.05
N SER A 828 -13.89 -14.86 44.38
CA SER A 828 -14.39 -15.86 43.44
C SER A 828 -13.76 -17.22 43.72
N VAL A 829 -14.48 -18.29 43.37
CA VAL A 829 -14.00 -19.67 43.46
C VAL A 829 -13.04 -19.98 42.30
N GLY A 830 -13.17 -19.24 41.20
CA GLY A 830 -12.34 -19.30 40.01
C GLY A 830 -12.95 -18.47 38.88
N ASP A 831 -12.25 -18.39 37.75
CA ASP A 831 -12.85 -17.85 36.53
C ASP A 831 -13.91 -18.80 35.94
N GLY A 832 -14.79 -18.24 35.10
CA GLY A 832 -15.87 -18.99 34.47
C GLY A 832 -15.37 -20.07 33.52
N TRP A 833 -14.15 -19.94 33.00
CA TRP A 833 -13.52 -20.95 32.14
C TRP A 833 -13.18 -22.22 32.93
N THR A 834 -12.49 -22.06 34.05
CA THR A 834 -12.09 -23.14 34.96
C THR A 834 -13.31 -23.83 35.55
N TYR A 835 -14.30 -23.07 36.04
CA TYR A 835 -15.57 -23.62 36.52
C TYR A 835 -16.27 -24.47 35.47
N THR A 836 -16.29 -23.99 34.21
CA THR A 836 -16.92 -24.71 33.10
C THR A 836 -16.18 -26.00 32.75
N LEU A 837 -14.84 -25.99 32.73
CA LEU A 837 -14.04 -27.19 32.48
C LEU A 837 -14.23 -28.27 33.56
N ASP A 838 -14.35 -27.87 34.83
CA ASP A 838 -14.59 -28.80 35.93
C ASP A 838 -15.98 -29.47 35.82
N GLU A 839 -17.02 -28.72 35.47
CA GLU A 839 -18.36 -29.28 35.24
C GLU A 839 -18.43 -30.17 34.00
N LEU A 840 -17.69 -29.82 32.94
CA LEU A 840 -17.53 -30.64 31.74
C LEU A 840 -16.89 -32.00 32.06
N GLY A 841 -15.89 -32.04 32.94
CA GLY A 841 -15.31 -33.29 33.43
C GLY A 841 -16.37 -34.22 34.04
N ARG A 842 -17.18 -33.69 34.96
CA ARG A 842 -18.29 -34.46 35.60
C ARG A 842 -19.39 -34.84 34.63
N TYR A 843 -19.67 -33.98 33.65
CA TYR A 843 -20.60 -34.27 32.57
C TYR A 843 -20.18 -35.50 31.77
N PHE A 844 -18.91 -35.59 31.36
CA PHE A 844 -18.41 -36.74 30.61
C PHE A 844 -18.47 -38.04 31.43
N GLU A 845 -18.24 -37.98 32.74
CA GLU A 845 -18.45 -39.13 33.64
C GLU A 845 -19.92 -39.60 33.65
N ARG A 846 -20.88 -38.66 33.78
CA ARG A 846 -22.32 -38.97 33.72
C ARG A 846 -22.74 -39.53 32.36
N ALA A 847 -22.21 -38.98 31.28
CA ALA A 847 -22.47 -39.43 29.91
C ALA A 847 -21.94 -40.86 29.69
N GLN A 848 -20.75 -41.19 30.18
CA GLN A 848 -20.21 -42.55 30.13
C GLN A 848 -21.06 -43.54 30.95
N ALA A 849 -21.49 -43.15 32.15
CA ALA A 849 -22.36 -43.98 32.98
C ALA A 849 -23.71 -44.25 32.30
N HIS A 850 -24.26 -43.26 31.59
CA HIS A 850 -25.49 -43.41 30.81
C HIS A 850 -25.29 -44.30 29.58
N ALA A 851 -24.15 -44.19 28.88
CA ALA A 851 -23.82 -45.03 27.73
C ALA A 851 -23.56 -46.51 28.08
N ALA A 852 -23.23 -46.81 29.34
CA ALA A 852 -22.95 -48.16 29.83
C ALA A 852 -24.19 -48.96 30.28
N GLN A 853 -25.39 -48.38 30.26
CA GLN A 853 -26.63 -49.08 30.65
C GLN A 853 -27.14 -49.98 29.50
N PRO A 854 -27.31 -51.31 29.70
CA PRO A 854 -27.87 -52.18 28.66
C PRO A 854 -29.38 -51.95 28.50
N ALA A 855 -29.84 -51.73 27.27
CA ALA A 855 -31.26 -51.59 26.93
C ALA A 855 -32.06 -52.82 27.41
N ALA A 856 -32.91 -52.64 28.40
CA ALA A 856 -33.79 -53.66 28.93
C ALA A 856 -34.99 -53.90 27.98
N ALA A 857 -35.01 -55.11 27.40
CA ALA A 857 -36.13 -55.97 27.01
C ALA A 857 -37.46 -55.35 26.52
N GLU A 858 -37.88 -55.73 25.29
CA GLU A 858 -39.19 -56.28 24.84
C GLU A 858 -39.30 -56.18 23.29
N ILE A 859 -39.76 -57.11 22.44
CA ILE A 859 -40.32 -58.48 22.49
C ILE A 859 -40.07 -59.20 21.13
N ALA A 860 -39.80 -60.49 21.25
CA ALA A 860 -39.72 -61.62 20.31
C ALA A 860 -40.64 -61.73 19.04
N GLU A 861 -40.08 -62.47 18.06
CA GLU A 861 -40.67 -63.34 17.01
C GLU A 861 -40.70 -62.92 15.51
N ARG A 862 -39.87 -63.66 14.73
CA ARG A 862 -39.91 -64.09 13.30
C ARG A 862 -38.88 -63.49 12.31
N PRO A 863 -38.41 -64.32 11.33
CA PRO A 863 -37.00 -64.35 10.93
C PRO A 863 -36.65 -63.59 9.63
N LEU A 864 -35.39 -63.12 9.62
CA LEU A 864 -34.48 -62.68 8.55
C LEU A 864 -34.91 -62.91 7.07
N PRO A 865 -34.55 -61.98 6.16
CA PRO A 865 -33.21 -62.05 5.57
C PRO A 865 -32.43 -60.74 5.47
N ALA A 866 -31.11 -60.90 5.65
CA ALA A 866 -29.97 -60.07 5.29
C ALA A 866 -29.80 -58.70 6.00
N ALA A 867 -28.58 -58.53 6.51
CA ALA A 867 -28.06 -57.37 7.24
C ALA A 867 -28.19 -56.04 6.46
N PRO A 868 -28.15 -54.90 7.18
CA PRO A 868 -26.83 -54.35 7.50
C PRO A 868 -26.66 -54.02 8.98
N THR A 869 -25.47 -54.34 9.46
CA THR A 869 -24.84 -53.86 10.68
C THR A 869 -24.84 -52.33 10.74
N ALA A 870 -25.57 -51.75 11.70
CA ALA A 870 -25.40 -50.36 12.12
C ALA A 870 -25.03 -50.32 13.61
N PRO A 871 -24.00 -49.55 14.02
CA PRO A 871 -23.57 -49.41 15.41
C PRO A 871 -24.53 -48.51 16.22
N PRO A 872 -24.38 -48.43 17.57
CA PRO A 872 -25.34 -47.85 18.51
C PRO A 872 -25.62 -46.33 18.42
N SER A 873 -25.09 -45.62 17.42
CA SER A 873 -25.19 -44.15 17.27
C SER A 873 -26.62 -43.64 16.98
N ALA A 874 -27.56 -44.52 16.65
CA ALA A 874 -28.93 -44.15 16.30
C ALA A 874 -29.76 -43.59 17.48
N HIS A 875 -29.40 -43.87 18.73
CA HIS A 875 -30.20 -43.45 19.90
C HIS A 875 -29.99 -41.98 20.30
N LEU A 876 -28.77 -41.44 20.18
CA LEU A 876 -28.49 -40.01 20.40
C LEU A 876 -29.13 -39.15 19.30
N ALA A 877 -29.09 -39.63 18.04
CA ALA A 877 -29.75 -38.99 16.91
C ALA A 877 -31.28 -38.86 17.15
N SER A 878 -31.94 -39.91 17.64
CA SER A 878 -33.40 -39.87 17.88
C SER A 878 -33.87 -38.88 18.97
N ALA A 879 -33.02 -38.54 19.95
CA ALA A 879 -33.37 -37.66 21.06
C ALA A 879 -33.23 -36.17 20.70
N SER A 880 -32.32 -35.81 19.79
CA SER A 880 -32.21 -34.44 19.25
C SER A 880 -33.04 -34.23 17.97
N GLU A 881 -33.19 -35.26 17.12
CA GLU A 881 -33.89 -35.14 15.83
C GLU A 881 -35.43 -35.18 15.93
N SER A 882 -36.00 -35.71 17.03
CA SER A 882 -37.46 -35.86 17.16
C SER A 882 -38.21 -34.57 17.49
N ALA A 883 -37.52 -33.51 17.94
CA ALA A 883 -38.16 -32.23 18.28
C ALA A 883 -38.14 -31.22 17.12
N LEU A 884 -37.01 -31.13 16.40
CA LEU A 884 -36.78 -30.23 15.27
C LEU A 884 -35.74 -30.98 14.40
N GLY A 885 -36.04 -31.33 13.15
CA GLY A 885 -35.21 -32.22 12.33
C GLY A 885 -33.72 -31.81 12.20
N ALA A 886 -32.91 -32.63 11.54
CA ALA A 886 -31.44 -32.60 11.47
C ALA A 886 -30.71 -31.28 11.05
N GLN A 887 -31.41 -30.14 10.92
CA GLN A 887 -30.90 -28.80 10.58
C GLN A 887 -31.47 -27.67 11.47
N ALA A 888 -31.77 -27.92 12.75
CA ALA A 888 -32.28 -26.87 13.66
C ALA A 888 -31.18 -25.86 14.07
N SER A 889 -31.46 -24.55 13.98
CA SER A 889 -30.52 -23.49 14.42
C SER A 889 -30.50 -23.33 15.94
N LEU A 890 -29.47 -22.70 16.50
CA LEU A 890 -29.40 -22.38 17.94
C LEU A 890 -30.60 -21.55 18.44
N ILE A 891 -31.15 -20.67 17.58
CA ILE A 891 -32.35 -19.90 17.91
C ILE A 891 -33.60 -20.80 17.97
N ASP A 892 -33.69 -21.82 17.11
CA ASP A 892 -34.80 -22.78 17.15
C ASP A 892 -34.72 -23.63 18.42
N LEU A 893 -33.51 -24.06 18.81
CA LEU A 893 -33.27 -24.79 20.06
C LEU A 893 -33.56 -23.93 21.31
N ALA A 894 -33.24 -22.65 21.29
CA ALA A 894 -33.53 -21.72 22.39
C ALA A 894 -35.03 -21.54 22.64
N GLN A 895 -35.90 -21.83 21.66
CA GLN A 895 -37.36 -21.79 21.79
C GLN A 895 -37.96 -23.06 22.39
N VAL A 896 -37.16 -24.11 22.60
CA VAL A 896 -37.61 -25.41 23.11
C VAL A 896 -36.99 -25.69 24.47
N GLU A 897 -37.76 -26.33 25.35
CA GLU A 897 -37.28 -26.79 26.65
C GLU A 897 -36.23 -27.91 26.49
N PRO A 898 -35.15 -27.93 27.32
CA PRO A 898 -34.17 -28.99 27.27
C PRO A 898 -34.82 -30.36 27.52
N PRO A 899 -34.52 -31.39 26.71
CA PRO A 899 -35.10 -32.71 26.85
C PRO A 899 -34.71 -33.33 28.19
N PRO A 900 -35.46 -34.33 28.69
CA PRO A 900 -35.16 -35.00 29.95
C PRO A 900 -33.71 -35.48 30.03
N LEU A 901 -33.19 -36.06 28.95
CA LEU A 901 -31.80 -36.48 28.85
C LEU A 901 -30.80 -35.34 29.11
N ALA A 902 -31.02 -34.14 28.55
CA ALA A 902 -30.16 -32.99 28.78
C ALA A 902 -30.20 -32.53 30.25
N LYS A 903 -31.39 -32.55 30.86
CA LYS A 903 -31.58 -32.22 32.29
C LYS A 903 -30.85 -33.24 33.19
N ASP A 904 -30.82 -34.51 32.82
CA ASP A 904 -30.17 -35.57 33.58
C ASP A 904 -28.64 -35.56 33.45
N VAL A 905 -28.11 -35.43 32.22
CA VAL A 905 -26.65 -35.55 31.98
C VAL A 905 -25.89 -34.23 32.13
N ILE A 906 -26.42 -33.11 31.63
CA ILE A 906 -25.79 -31.78 31.78
C ILE A 906 -26.04 -31.26 33.20
N GLY A 907 -27.22 -31.52 33.75
CA GLY A 907 -27.55 -31.24 35.14
C GLY A 907 -27.57 -29.75 35.45
N GLY A 908 -27.03 -29.38 36.62
CA GLY A 908 -27.07 -28.02 37.16
C GLY A 908 -26.37 -26.96 36.30
N TYR A 909 -25.48 -27.35 35.39
CA TYR A 909 -24.80 -26.40 34.52
C TYR A 909 -25.75 -25.67 33.55
N LEU A 910 -26.89 -26.27 33.19
CA LEU A 910 -27.92 -25.58 32.39
C LEU A 910 -28.39 -24.30 33.08
N HIS A 911 -28.55 -24.33 34.40
CA HIS A 911 -28.90 -23.15 35.19
C HIS A 911 -27.78 -22.11 35.20
N SER A 912 -26.51 -22.55 35.30
CA SER A 912 -25.35 -21.65 35.21
C SER A 912 -25.28 -20.96 33.84
N ALA A 913 -25.59 -21.66 32.76
CA ALA A 913 -25.66 -21.10 31.40
C ALA A 913 -26.81 -20.07 31.28
N GLU A 914 -28.00 -20.37 31.82
CA GLU A 914 -29.12 -19.42 31.89
C GLU A 914 -28.75 -18.16 32.68
N LEU A 915 -28.08 -18.33 33.83
CA LEU A 915 -27.64 -17.22 34.68
C LEU A 915 -26.64 -16.32 33.94
N LEU A 916 -25.63 -16.91 33.27
CA LEU A 916 -24.71 -16.17 32.40
C LEU A 916 -25.46 -15.39 31.31
N GLY A 917 -26.48 -15.99 30.69
CA GLY A 917 -27.31 -15.34 29.67
C GLY A 917 -28.04 -14.11 30.22
N ALA A 918 -28.67 -14.26 31.39
CA ALA A 918 -29.34 -13.16 32.08
C ALA A 918 -28.37 -12.02 32.44
N ARG A 919 -27.21 -12.32 33.04
CA ARG A 919 -26.20 -11.29 33.40
C ARG A 919 -25.65 -10.56 32.18
N THR A 920 -25.45 -11.28 31.08
CA THR A 920 -25.01 -10.68 29.81
C THR A 920 -26.06 -9.73 29.25
N ALA A 921 -27.35 -10.06 29.35
CA ALA A 921 -28.43 -9.19 28.92
C ALA A 921 -28.57 -7.95 29.81
N GLU A 922 -28.51 -8.12 31.14
CA GLU A 922 -28.55 -7.03 32.11
C GLU A 922 -27.43 -6.00 31.88
N LEU A 923 -26.21 -6.47 31.57
CA LEU A 923 -25.11 -5.60 31.16
C LEU A 923 -25.46 -4.75 29.94
N HIS A 924 -25.94 -5.38 28.86
CA HIS A 924 -26.30 -4.66 27.64
C HIS A 924 -27.47 -3.69 27.83
N VAL A 925 -28.46 -4.06 28.64
CA VAL A 925 -29.58 -3.18 29.00
C VAL A 925 -29.07 -1.96 29.78
N ALA A 926 -28.18 -2.17 30.75
CA ALA A 926 -27.56 -1.08 31.51
C ALA A 926 -26.76 -0.13 30.60
N LEU A 927 -25.96 -0.67 29.67
CA LEU A 927 -25.19 0.14 28.70
C LEU A 927 -26.10 0.92 27.74
N ALA A 928 -27.21 0.33 27.31
CA ALA A 928 -28.17 0.98 26.42
C ALA A 928 -28.95 2.13 27.10
N GLN A 929 -29.08 2.11 28.43
CA GLN A 929 -29.80 3.12 29.19
C GLN A 929 -28.99 4.40 29.46
N ILE A 930 -27.67 4.37 29.26
CA ILE A 930 -26.79 5.54 29.46
C ILE A 930 -26.97 6.51 28.28
N SER A 931 -27.95 7.42 28.39
CA SER A 931 -28.27 8.40 27.33
C SER A 931 -27.59 9.76 27.51
N GLU A 932 -27.13 10.10 28.71
CA GLU A 932 -26.53 11.41 29.03
C GLU A 932 -25.15 11.61 28.38
N ASN A 933 -24.44 10.52 28.10
CA ASN A 933 -23.15 10.53 27.45
C ASN A 933 -23.29 10.12 25.96
N PRO A 934 -22.97 11.01 25.00
CA PRO A 934 -23.02 10.69 23.57
C PRO A 934 -22.19 9.46 23.17
N ALA A 935 -21.11 9.15 23.89
CA ALA A 935 -20.29 7.96 23.63
C ALA A 935 -21.01 6.64 23.94
N PHE A 936 -22.08 6.67 24.76
CA PHE A 936 -22.85 5.50 25.19
C PHE A 936 -24.26 5.45 24.63
N SER A 937 -24.83 6.62 24.30
CA SER A 937 -26.19 6.72 23.75
C SER A 937 -26.40 5.79 22.54
N PRO A 938 -27.43 4.92 22.55
CA PRO A 938 -27.69 3.98 21.47
C PRO A 938 -27.84 4.67 20.10
N GLU A 939 -27.19 4.11 19.08
CA GLU A 939 -27.28 4.59 17.71
C GLU A 939 -28.07 3.63 16.83
N PRO A 940 -28.79 4.10 15.80
CA PRO A 940 -29.43 3.20 14.86
C PRO A 940 -28.40 2.33 14.10
N PHE A 941 -28.77 1.09 13.83
CA PHE A 941 -28.04 0.19 12.93
C PHE A 941 -28.28 0.62 11.47
N THR A 942 -27.56 1.65 11.01
CA THR A 942 -27.77 2.26 9.69
C THR A 942 -27.27 1.36 8.56
N ARG A 943 -27.80 1.55 7.34
CA ARG A 943 -27.28 0.85 6.15
C ARG A 943 -25.80 1.14 5.86
N LEU A 944 -25.32 2.33 6.21
CA LEU A 944 -23.90 2.67 6.10
C LEU A 944 -23.06 1.83 7.06
N TYR A 945 -23.51 1.67 8.31
CA TYR A 945 -22.84 0.78 9.25
C TYR A 945 -22.93 -0.68 8.82
N GLN A 946 -24.09 -1.16 8.34
CA GLN A 946 -24.25 -2.52 7.80
C GLN A 946 -23.23 -2.81 6.69
N ARG A 947 -23.06 -1.86 5.77
CA ARG A 947 -22.08 -1.96 4.69
C ARG A 947 -20.65 -1.97 5.24
N SER A 948 -20.34 -1.11 6.21
CA SER A 948 -19.03 -1.06 6.87
C SER A 948 -18.69 -2.38 7.57
N LEU A 949 -19.63 -2.93 8.33
CA LEU A 949 -19.52 -4.21 9.03
C LEU A 949 -19.25 -5.35 8.04
N TYR A 950 -20.02 -5.43 6.95
CA TYR A 950 -19.79 -6.42 5.89
C TYR A 950 -18.38 -6.32 5.29
N GLN A 951 -17.89 -5.10 4.99
CA GLN A 951 -16.55 -4.93 4.43
C GLN A 951 -15.46 -5.33 5.43
N SER A 952 -15.66 -5.01 6.72
CA SER A 952 -14.76 -5.44 7.80
C SER A 952 -14.70 -6.96 7.89
N MET A 953 -15.85 -7.63 8.01
CA MET A 953 -15.93 -9.10 8.10
C MET A 953 -15.35 -9.79 6.87
N ARG A 954 -15.64 -9.28 5.67
CA ARG A 954 -15.06 -9.80 4.41
C ARG A 954 -13.53 -9.65 4.38
N SER A 955 -13.01 -8.51 4.80
CA SER A 955 -11.56 -8.27 4.89
C SER A 955 -10.91 -9.20 5.90
N GLN A 956 -11.49 -9.35 7.09
CA GLN A 956 -10.98 -10.24 8.13
C GLN A 956 -11.06 -11.71 7.73
N THR A 957 -12.13 -12.12 7.05
CA THR A 957 -12.29 -13.49 6.54
C THR A 957 -11.19 -13.80 5.54
N ARG A 958 -10.98 -12.94 4.55
CA ARG A 958 -9.91 -13.11 3.56
C ARG A 958 -8.54 -13.19 4.21
N LYS A 959 -8.20 -12.24 5.09
CA LYS A 959 -6.96 -12.31 5.89
C LYS A 959 -6.79 -13.62 6.66
N THR A 960 -7.88 -14.17 7.19
CA THR A 960 -7.85 -15.44 7.92
C THR A 960 -7.67 -16.62 6.97
N MET A 961 -8.39 -16.65 5.84
CA MET A 961 -8.22 -17.68 4.82
C MET A 961 -6.82 -17.65 4.22
N ASP A 962 -6.28 -16.47 3.96
CA ASP A 962 -4.90 -16.30 3.47
C ASP A 962 -3.89 -16.79 4.49
N LEU A 963 -4.11 -16.53 5.79
CA LEU A 963 -3.28 -17.10 6.86
C LEU A 963 -3.39 -18.63 6.93
N VAL A 964 -4.60 -19.19 6.78
CA VAL A 964 -4.84 -20.64 6.73
C VAL A 964 -4.13 -21.26 5.51
N ARG A 965 -4.21 -20.63 4.33
CA ARG A 965 -3.47 -21.04 3.11
C ARG A 965 -1.97 -21.04 3.33
N ALA A 966 -1.45 -19.97 3.93
CA ALA A 966 -0.02 -19.81 4.21
C ALA A 966 0.49 -20.83 5.22
N GLN A 967 -0.28 -21.12 6.27
CA GLN A 967 0.15 -21.99 7.38
C GLN A 967 -0.34 -23.45 7.27
N ARG A 968 -1.08 -23.83 6.22
CA ARG A 968 -1.58 -25.21 6.01
C ARG A 968 -0.50 -26.28 6.07
N ARG A 969 0.76 -25.92 5.75
CA ARG A 969 1.92 -26.83 5.75
C ARG A 969 2.51 -27.07 7.16
N ILE A 970 2.17 -26.23 8.13
CA ILE A 970 2.60 -26.31 9.54
C ILE A 970 1.59 -27.12 10.37
N LEU A 971 0.36 -27.29 9.86
CA LEU A 971 -0.69 -28.07 10.51
C LEU A 971 -0.53 -29.57 10.18
N ASP A 972 -0.67 -30.41 11.20
CA ASP A 972 -0.49 -31.87 11.10
C ASP A 972 -1.83 -32.62 11.21
N GLY A 973 -1.92 -33.79 10.56
CA GLY A 973 -3.04 -34.72 10.72
C GLY A 973 -4.42 -34.15 10.36
N GLU A 974 -5.36 -34.21 11.32
CA GLU A 974 -6.76 -33.84 11.14
C GLU A 974 -6.96 -32.32 10.99
N ALA A 975 -6.16 -31.50 11.68
CA ALA A 975 -6.22 -30.03 11.59
C ALA A 975 -5.96 -29.54 10.17
N ARG A 976 -5.04 -30.18 9.44
CA ARG A 976 -4.77 -29.89 8.03
C ARG A 976 -5.96 -30.22 7.13
N THR A 977 -6.58 -31.38 7.33
CA THR A 977 -7.75 -31.81 6.54
C THR A 977 -8.92 -30.85 6.73
N LEU A 978 -9.13 -30.36 7.95
CA LEU A 978 -10.15 -29.36 8.27
C LEU A 978 -9.82 -27.99 7.68
N ALA A 979 -8.54 -27.58 7.72
CA ALA A 979 -8.09 -26.35 7.06
C ALA A 979 -8.34 -26.39 5.54
N GLU A 980 -8.02 -27.49 4.87
CA GLU A 980 -8.27 -27.68 3.44
C GLU A 980 -9.78 -27.60 3.12
N ARG A 981 -10.62 -28.28 3.90
CA ARG A 981 -12.08 -28.19 3.78
C ARG A 981 -12.60 -26.77 4.01
N LEU A 982 -12.02 -26.02 4.94
CA LEU A 982 -12.44 -24.64 5.21
C LEU A 982 -12.10 -23.73 4.03
N LEU A 983 -10.93 -23.92 3.42
CA LEU A 983 -10.51 -23.18 2.23
C LEU A 983 -11.46 -23.44 1.05
N ASP A 984 -11.89 -24.69 0.84
CA ASP A 984 -12.89 -25.03 -0.17
C ASP A 984 -14.25 -24.36 0.07
N GLN A 985 -14.56 -24.03 1.33
CA GLN A 985 -15.79 -23.37 1.75
C GLN A 985 -15.66 -21.85 1.94
N GLU A 986 -14.52 -21.23 1.57
CA GLU A 986 -14.38 -19.76 1.65
C GLU A 986 -15.51 -19.00 0.93
N PRO A 987 -15.94 -19.37 -0.30
CA PRO A 987 -17.05 -18.69 -0.95
C PRO A 987 -18.34 -18.74 -0.13
N GLN A 988 -18.58 -19.85 0.59
CA GLN A 988 -19.73 -20.02 1.46
C GLN A 988 -19.61 -19.12 2.69
N ALA A 989 -18.43 -19.01 3.29
CA ALA A 989 -18.18 -18.07 4.40
C ALA A 989 -18.43 -16.61 3.99
N LEU A 990 -17.96 -16.20 2.80
CA LEU A 990 -18.19 -14.86 2.28
C LEU A 990 -19.67 -14.61 1.90
N ASP A 991 -20.37 -15.61 1.35
CA ASP A 991 -21.81 -15.54 1.05
C ASP A 991 -22.62 -15.28 2.32
N ARG A 992 -22.30 -15.96 3.42
CA ARG A 992 -22.98 -15.77 4.71
C ARG A 992 -22.94 -14.30 5.16
N PHE A 993 -21.81 -13.62 5.03
CA PHE A 993 -21.71 -12.18 5.34
C PHE A 993 -22.47 -11.29 4.35
N SER A 994 -22.55 -11.68 3.06
CA SER A 994 -23.24 -10.90 2.03
C SER A 994 -24.74 -10.71 2.32
N ARG A 995 -25.34 -11.65 3.07
CA ARG A 995 -26.73 -11.60 3.52
C ARG A 995 -27.05 -10.34 4.35
N LEU A 996 -26.07 -9.76 5.05
CA LEU A 996 -26.21 -8.48 5.75
C LEU A 996 -26.64 -7.31 4.86
N LEU A 997 -26.36 -7.38 3.55
CA LEU A 997 -26.65 -6.30 2.60
C LEU A 997 -28.05 -6.38 1.97
N HIS A 998 -28.73 -7.52 2.09
CA HIS A 998 -29.97 -7.79 1.36
C HIS A 998 -31.17 -7.06 1.95
N SER A 999 -31.23 -6.94 3.28
CA SER A 999 -32.31 -6.26 3.99
C SER A 999 -31.77 -5.24 5.00
N ARG A 1000 -32.57 -4.19 5.24
CA ARG A 1000 -32.30 -3.27 6.35
C ARG A 1000 -32.57 -4.01 7.65
N ILE A 1001 -31.59 -4.07 8.54
CA ILE A 1001 -31.76 -4.67 9.87
C ILE A 1001 -32.22 -3.59 10.85
N GLU A 1002 -33.33 -3.85 11.54
CA GLU A 1002 -33.90 -2.94 12.54
C GLU A 1002 -33.34 -3.26 13.91
N ALA A 1003 -32.18 -2.68 14.24
CA ALA A 1003 -31.51 -2.84 15.53
C ALA A 1003 -30.86 -1.53 15.97
N GLN A 1004 -30.31 -1.52 17.19
CA GLN A 1004 -29.46 -0.44 17.69
C GLN A 1004 -28.02 -0.94 17.91
N ARG A 1005 -27.11 0.01 17.93
CA ARG A 1005 -25.69 -0.15 18.26
C ARG A 1005 -25.47 0.51 19.60
N ILE A 1006 -24.89 -0.23 20.53
CA ILE A 1006 -24.58 0.25 21.87
C ILE A 1006 -23.10 0.01 22.17
N ARG A 1007 -22.59 0.61 23.25
CA ARG A 1007 -21.31 0.18 23.80
C ARG A 1007 -21.47 -1.24 24.33
N CYS A 1008 -20.49 -2.08 24.04
CA CYS A 1008 -20.46 -3.51 24.39
C CYS A 1008 -19.09 -3.79 25.04
N HIS A 1009 -18.92 -4.97 25.62
CA HIS A 1009 -17.67 -5.42 26.23
C HIS A 1009 -16.57 -5.57 25.17
N GLY A 1010 -16.89 -6.18 24.03
CA GLY A 1010 -16.04 -6.17 22.83
C GLY A 1010 -15.02 -7.31 22.72
N ASP A 1011 -14.72 -8.02 23.82
CA ASP A 1011 -14.01 -9.32 23.85
C ASP A 1011 -14.56 -10.26 24.95
N TYR A 1012 -15.87 -10.49 24.92
CA TYR A 1012 -16.55 -11.23 25.97
C TYR A 1012 -16.44 -12.76 25.78
N HIS A 1013 -15.92 -13.46 26.80
CA HIS A 1013 -15.80 -14.91 26.85
C HIS A 1013 -15.74 -15.42 28.31
N LEU A 1014 -15.74 -16.74 28.56
CA LEU A 1014 -15.78 -17.30 29.92
C LEU A 1014 -14.65 -16.83 30.83
N GLY A 1015 -13.44 -16.67 30.27
CA GLY A 1015 -12.30 -16.08 31.00
C GLY A 1015 -12.51 -14.63 31.49
N GLN A 1016 -13.49 -13.90 30.94
CA GLN A 1016 -13.89 -12.56 31.39
C GLN A 1016 -15.07 -12.57 32.36
N THR A 1017 -15.30 -13.73 32.99
CA THR A 1017 -16.30 -13.89 34.03
C THR A 1017 -15.69 -14.56 35.25
N LEU A 1018 -16.06 -14.11 36.44
CA LEU A 1018 -15.68 -14.71 37.71
C LEU A 1018 -16.88 -15.44 38.31
N PHE A 1019 -16.68 -16.67 38.76
CA PHE A 1019 -17.74 -17.44 39.43
C PHE A 1019 -17.63 -17.31 40.94
N THR A 1020 -18.67 -16.76 41.56
CA THR A 1020 -18.73 -16.49 43.02
C THR A 1020 -19.27 -17.67 43.84
N GLY A 1021 -19.52 -18.82 43.20
CA GLY A 1021 -20.18 -19.98 43.81
C GLY A 1021 -21.70 -19.99 43.65
N LYS A 1022 -22.32 -18.83 43.44
CA LYS A 1022 -23.78 -18.68 43.22
C LYS A 1022 -24.15 -17.81 42.01
N ASP A 1023 -23.22 -16.97 41.54
CA ASP A 1023 -23.45 -15.99 40.47
C ASP A 1023 -22.17 -15.70 39.69
N PHE A 1024 -22.32 -15.03 38.55
CA PHE A 1024 -21.22 -14.61 37.69
C PHE A 1024 -21.01 -13.09 37.76
N VAL A 1025 -19.75 -12.67 37.78
CA VAL A 1025 -19.34 -11.27 37.72
C VAL A 1025 -18.53 -11.03 36.45
N ILE A 1026 -18.90 -10.02 35.65
CA ILE A 1026 -18.25 -9.70 34.38
C ILE A 1026 -17.10 -8.71 34.64
N ILE A 1027 -15.93 -8.98 34.06
CA ILE A 1027 -14.70 -8.19 34.23
C ILE A 1027 -14.05 -7.85 32.89
N ASP A 1028 -13.03 -6.98 32.91
CA ASP A 1028 -12.12 -6.67 31.80
C ASP A 1028 -12.78 -6.07 30.54
N PHE A 1029 -13.27 -4.82 30.63
CA PHE A 1029 -13.95 -4.13 29.52
C PHE A 1029 -12.98 -3.49 28.52
N GLU A 1030 -11.75 -3.97 28.44
CA GLU A 1030 -10.73 -3.43 27.53
C GLU A 1030 -11.05 -3.68 26.06
N GLY A 1031 -11.86 -4.68 25.72
CA GLY A 1031 -12.04 -5.19 24.36
C GLY A 1031 -10.74 -5.81 23.79
N GLU A 1032 -10.76 -6.23 22.53
CA GLU A 1032 -9.63 -6.92 21.89
C GLU A 1032 -8.34 -6.06 21.91
N PRO A 1033 -7.28 -6.43 22.66
CA PRO A 1033 -6.11 -5.57 22.89
C PRO A 1033 -5.30 -5.23 21.64
N GLU A 1034 -5.39 -6.05 20.60
CA GLU A 1034 -4.75 -5.83 19.30
C GLU A 1034 -5.37 -4.65 18.52
N ARG A 1035 -6.60 -4.25 18.86
CA ARG A 1035 -7.29 -3.16 18.18
C ARG A 1035 -6.97 -1.79 18.82
N PRO A 1036 -6.82 -0.71 18.02
CA PRO A 1036 -6.68 0.64 18.56
C PRO A 1036 -7.87 1.01 19.47
N VAL A 1037 -7.63 1.84 20.49
CA VAL A 1037 -8.68 2.30 21.40
C VAL A 1037 -9.83 3.01 20.66
N SER A 1038 -9.56 3.72 19.58
CA SER A 1038 -10.59 4.33 18.73
C SER A 1038 -11.55 3.30 18.13
N GLU A 1039 -11.06 2.12 17.75
CA GLU A 1039 -11.88 1.02 17.24
C GLU A 1039 -12.61 0.29 18.36
N ARG A 1040 -11.94 0.03 19.49
CA ARG A 1040 -12.55 -0.57 20.68
C ARG A 1040 -13.65 0.30 21.29
N ARG A 1041 -13.65 1.60 21.00
CA ARG A 1041 -14.67 2.57 21.43
C ARG A 1041 -15.91 2.64 20.54
N ILE A 1042 -15.92 1.93 19.40
CA ILE A 1042 -17.06 1.93 18.47
C ILE A 1042 -18.26 1.19 19.09
N LYS A 1043 -19.46 1.75 18.89
CA LYS A 1043 -20.72 1.08 19.23
C LYS A 1043 -21.03 -0.03 18.23
N THR A 1044 -21.35 -1.22 18.72
CA THR A 1044 -21.62 -2.41 17.91
C THR A 1044 -22.95 -3.06 18.31
N SER A 1045 -23.32 -4.15 17.62
CA SER A 1045 -24.44 -4.98 18.06
C SER A 1045 -24.04 -5.81 19.30
N PRO A 1046 -24.89 -5.88 20.34
CA PRO A 1046 -24.70 -6.76 21.49
C PRO A 1046 -24.51 -8.24 21.16
N LEU A 1047 -24.99 -8.66 19.98
CA LEU A 1047 -24.81 -10.03 19.49
C LEU A 1047 -23.35 -10.39 19.26
N LYS A 1048 -22.43 -9.40 19.17
CA LYS A 1048 -20.99 -9.67 19.13
C LYS A 1048 -20.50 -10.33 20.44
N ASP A 1049 -20.92 -9.82 21.59
CA ASP A 1049 -20.55 -10.37 22.91
C ASP A 1049 -21.24 -11.73 23.14
N VAL A 1050 -22.50 -11.86 22.71
CA VAL A 1050 -23.25 -13.14 22.75
C VAL A 1050 -22.53 -14.22 21.93
N ALA A 1051 -22.08 -13.88 20.72
CA ALA A 1051 -21.32 -14.79 19.87
C ALA A 1051 -19.98 -15.17 20.52
N GLY A 1052 -19.29 -14.22 21.16
CA GLY A 1052 -18.08 -14.47 21.95
C GLY A 1052 -18.28 -15.52 23.04
N MET A 1053 -19.33 -15.39 23.84
CA MET A 1053 -19.63 -16.34 24.91
C MET A 1053 -20.03 -17.73 24.37
N ILE A 1054 -20.89 -17.79 23.33
CA ILE A 1054 -21.28 -19.06 22.70
C ILE A 1054 -20.06 -19.80 22.15
N ARG A 1055 -19.15 -19.09 21.47
CA ARG A 1055 -17.88 -19.66 20.99
C ARG A 1055 -16.99 -20.13 22.15
N SER A 1056 -17.03 -19.46 23.29
CA SER A 1056 -16.31 -19.89 24.50
C SER A 1056 -16.82 -21.23 25.05
N PHE A 1057 -18.14 -21.51 25.03
CA PHE A 1057 -18.67 -22.84 25.37
C PHE A 1057 -18.18 -23.92 24.40
N HIS A 1058 -18.17 -23.63 23.10
CA HIS A 1058 -17.63 -24.55 22.09
C HIS A 1058 -16.15 -24.86 22.36
N TYR A 1059 -15.36 -23.84 22.68
CA TYR A 1059 -13.95 -23.98 23.02
C TYR A 1059 -13.75 -24.82 24.30
N ALA A 1060 -14.54 -24.60 25.35
CA ALA A 1060 -14.43 -25.35 26.60
C ALA A 1060 -14.74 -26.84 26.39
N ALA A 1061 -15.81 -27.16 25.64
CA ALA A 1061 -16.19 -28.55 25.34
C ALA A 1061 -15.07 -29.31 24.61
N ASN A 1062 -14.39 -28.66 23.67
CA ASN A 1062 -13.29 -29.27 22.91
C ASN A 1062 -11.97 -29.31 23.70
N ALA A 1063 -11.69 -28.30 24.52
CA ALA A 1063 -10.52 -28.28 25.39
C ALA A 1063 -10.56 -29.41 26.44
N ALA A 1064 -11.76 -29.75 26.95
CA ALA A 1064 -11.95 -30.88 27.86
C ALA A 1064 -11.61 -32.24 27.22
N ILE A 1065 -11.80 -32.38 25.91
CA ILE A 1065 -11.41 -33.60 25.15
C ILE A 1065 -9.89 -33.63 24.89
N LEU A 1066 -9.30 -32.49 24.51
CA LEU A 1066 -7.89 -32.41 24.08
C LEU A 1066 -6.87 -32.30 25.22
N GLY A 1067 -7.28 -31.91 26.43
CA GLY A 1067 -6.37 -31.66 27.55
C GLY A 1067 -5.70 -32.91 28.13
N ASN A 1068 -4.63 -32.71 28.92
CA ASN A 1068 -3.81 -33.78 29.53
C ASN A 1068 -4.56 -34.75 30.48
N ASN A 1069 -5.78 -34.41 30.93
CA ASN A 1069 -6.63 -35.29 31.74
C ASN A 1069 -7.47 -36.30 30.92
N SER A 1070 -7.45 -36.19 29.58
CA SER A 1070 -8.19 -37.05 28.65
C SER A 1070 -7.88 -38.54 28.80
N LYS A 1071 -6.62 -38.91 29.08
CA LYS A 1071 -6.20 -40.31 29.27
C LYS A 1071 -6.73 -40.98 30.54
N VAL A 1072 -7.16 -40.21 31.54
CA VAL A 1072 -7.68 -40.73 32.82
C VAL A 1072 -9.21 -40.81 32.80
N LEU A 1073 -9.87 -39.88 32.13
CA LEU A 1073 -11.33 -39.83 31.97
C LEU A 1073 -11.87 -40.76 30.85
N LEU A 1074 -11.11 -41.00 29.78
CA LEU A 1074 -11.50 -41.86 28.66
C LEU A 1074 -10.92 -43.28 28.85
N GLY A 1075 -11.40 -44.00 29.87
CA GLY A 1075 -11.15 -45.43 30.00
C GLY A 1075 -11.63 -46.22 28.77
N GLN A 1076 -11.04 -47.40 28.51
CA GLN A 1076 -11.24 -48.26 27.32
C GLN A 1076 -12.68 -48.80 27.13
N ALA A 1077 -13.70 -47.96 27.12
CA ALA A 1077 -15.05 -48.32 26.68
C ALA A 1077 -15.12 -48.15 25.16
N ALA A 1078 -15.00 -49.26 24.40
CA ALA A 1078 -14.99 -49.30 22.94
C ALA A 1078 -16.26 -48.77 22.23
N GLN A 1079 -17.20 -48.15 22.95
CA GLN A 1079 -18.50 -47.66 22.47
C GLN A 1079 -18.84 -46.21 22.88
N PHE A 1080 -17.94 -45.49 23.58
CA PHE A 1080 -18.19 -44.10 23.97
C PHE A 1080 -17.62 -43.13 22.91
N ALA A 1081 -18.49 -42.31 22.30
CA ALA A 1081 -18.12 -41.28 21.33
C ALA A 1081 -18.08 -39.89 22.00
N PRO A 1082 -16.92 -39.44 22.53
CA PRO A 1082 -16.84 -38.20 23.31
C PRO A 1082 -17.21 -36.95 22.49
N GLU A 1083 -16.97 -36.95 21.18
CA GLU A 1083 -17.28 -35.82 20.29
C GLU A 1083 -18.80 -35.59 20.16
N ASP A 1084 -19.61 -36.66 20.12
CA ASP A 1084 -21.08 -36.56 20.07
C ASP A 1084 -21.64 -35.97 21.37
N TRP A 1085 -21.12 -36.39 22.51
CA TRP A 1085 -21.50 -35.85 23.81
C TRP A 1085 -21.00 -34.42 24.00
N ALA A 1086 -19.83 -34.03 23.47
CA ALA A 1086 -19.38 -32.64 23.50
C ALA A 1086 -20.31 -31.72 22.70
N ARG A 1087 -20.73 -32.16 21.50
CA ARG A 1087 -21.73 -31.45 20.69
C ARG A 1087 -23.07 -31.32 21.43
N PHE A 1088 -23.55 -32.40 22.03
CA PHE A 1088 -24.80 -32.39 22.79
C PHE A 1088 -24.78 -31.40 23.97
N TRP A 1089 -23.68 -31.36 24.72
CA TRP A 1089 -23.49 -30.39 25.81
C TRP A 1089 -23.46 -28.95 25.29
N PHE A 1090 -22.68 -28.70 24.23
CA PHE A 1090 -22.56 -27.38 23.63
C PHE A 1090 -23.93 -26.85 23.17
N SER A 1091 -24.69 -27.66 22.40
CA SER A 1091 -25.97 -27.25 21.85
C SER A 1091 -26.97 -26.82 22.93
N TRP A 1092 -27.13 -27.62 24.00
CA TRP A 1092 -28.10 -27.31 25.05
C TRP A 1092 -27.64 -26.24 26.04
N SER A 1093 -26.35 -26.16 26.36
CA SER A 1093 -25.79 -25.06 27.16
C SER A 1093 -25.88 -23.73 26.42
N ALA A 1094 -25.50 -23.69 25.13
CA ALA A 1094 -25.61 -22.49 24.31
C ALA A 1094 -27.07 -22.06 24.08
N ALA A 1095 -27.99 -23.01 23.86
CA ALA A 1095 -29.42 -22.72 23.73
C ALA A 1095 -30.02 -22.16 25.03
N SER A 1096 -29.64 -22.72 26.19
CA SER A 1096 -30.13 -22.25 27.50
C SER A 1096 -29.60 -20.85 27.84
N PHE A 1097 -28.32 -20.58 27.55
CA PHE A 1097 -27.75 -19.24 27.62
C PHE A 1097 -28.48 -18.25 26.70
N LEU A 1098 -28.68 -18.62 25.43
CA LEU A 1098 -29.31 -17.74 24.44
C LEU A 1098 -30.78 -17.45 24.80
N ARG A 1099 -31.54 -18.45 25.29
CA ARG A 1099 -32.92 -18.27 25.77
C ARG A 1099 -32.98 -17.21 26.88
N ALA A 1100 -32.21 -17.40 27.95
CA ALA A 1100 -32.19 -16.47 29.07
C ALA A 1100 -31.70 -15.08 28.68
N TYR A 1101 -30.75 -14.98 27.74
CA TYR A 1101 -30.30 -13.71 27.19
C TYR A 1101 -31.42 -12.98 26.44
N LEU A 1102 -32.12 -13.65 25.53
CA LEU A 1102 -33.17 -13.04 24.71
C LEU A 1102 -34.35 -12.56 25.57
N ASP A 1103 -34.74 -13.36 26.57
CA ASP A 1103 -35.82 -13.00 27.50
C ASP A 1103 -35.48 -11.73 28.31
N ALA A 1104 -34.26 -11.63 28.83
CA ALA A 1104 -33.82 -10.47 29.61
C ALA A 1104 -33.49 -9.24 28.73
N ALA A 1105 -33.03 -9.43 27.49
CA ALA A 1105 -32.63 -8.35 26.58
C ALA A 1105 -33.82 -7.58 25.98
N GLU A 1106 -35.04 -8.13 26.03
CA GLU A 1106 -36.26 -7.47 25.54
C GLU A 1106 -36.46 -6.07 26.14
N ALA A 1107 -36.06 -5.88 27.40
CA ALA A 1107 -36.15 -4.59 28.11
C ALA A 1107 -35.34 -3.46 27.45
N GLY A 1108 -34.25 -3.80 26.73
CA GLY A 1108 -33.32 -2.83 26.14
C GLY A 1108 -33.69 -2.35 24.74
N LYS A 1109 -34.61 -3.02 24.04
CA LYS A 1109 -35.09 -2.68 22.68
C LYS A 1109 -33.98 -2.48 21.61
N PHE A 1110 -32.79 -3.04 21.81
CA PHE A 1110 -31.65 -2.89 20.91
C PHE A 1110 -31.50 -4.03 19.89
N LEU A 1111 -32.17 -5.17 20.11
CA LEU A 1111 -32.15 -6.34 19.21
C LEU A 1111 -33.20 -6.24 18.09
N PRO A 1112 -32.99 -6.93 16.95
CA PRO A 1112 -34.02 -7.09 15.92
C PRO A 1112 -35.27 -7.78 16.47
N ARG A 1113 -36.46 -7.26 16.11
CA ARG A 1113 -37.75 -7.92 16.41
C ARG A 1113 -38.06 -9.08 15.47
N ASP A 1114 -37.49 -9.07 14.27
CA ASP A 1114 -37.62 -10.13 13.28
C ASP A 1114 -36.62 -11.25 13.60
N ILE A 1115 -37.15 -12.46 13.86
CA ILE A 1115 -36.36 -13.65 14.18
C ILE A 1115 -35.38 -13.99 13.05
N ALA A 1116 -35.74 -13.74 11.79
CA ALA A 1116 -34.85 -13.97 10.65
C ALA A 1116 -33.63 -13.02 10.67
N GLN A 1117 -33.84 -11.75 11.05
CA GLN A 1117 -32.76 -10.77 11.20
C GLN A 1117 -31.87 -11.07 12.42
N LEU A 1118 -32.48 -11.52 13.53
CA LEU A 1118 -31.77 -11.95 14.72
C LEU A 1118 -30.85 -13.14 14.42
N ARG A 1119 -31.36 -14.14 13.70
CA ARG A 1119 -30.58 -15.31 13.24
C ARG A 1119 -29.42 -14.90 12.37
N LEU A 1120 -29.68 -14.07 11.36
CA LEU A 1120 -28.65 -13.60 10.46
C LEU A 1120 -27.51 -12.87 11.19
N LEU A 1121 -27.82 -11.96 12.12
CA LEU A 1121 -26.80 -11.24 12.86
C LEU A 1121 -25.99 -12.17 13.77
N LEU A 1122 -26.66 -13.09 14.49
CA LEU A 1122 -25.98 -14.02 15.38
C LEU A 1122 -25.03 -14.94 14.61
N ASP A 1123 -25.49 -15.55 13.51
CA ASP A 1123 -24.67 -16.46 12.68
C ASP A 1123 -23.42 -15.74 12.15
N VAL A 1124 -23.58 -14.49 11.72
CA VAL A 1124 -22.50 -13.67 11.20
C VAL A 1124 -21.47 -13.31 12.28
N TYR A 1125 -21.90 -12.93 13.49
CA TYR A 1125 -20.96 -12.66 14.58
C TYR A 1125 -20.29 -13.94 15.12
N LEU A 1126 -20.98 -15.08 15.12
CA LEU A 1126 -20.39 -16.39 15.45
C LEU A 1126 -19.27 -16.75 14.47
N LEU A 1127 -19.50 -16.54 13.17
CA LEU A 1127 -18.51 -16.78 12.13
C LEU A 1127 -17.33 -15.79 12.22
N GLU A 1128 -17.59 -14.49 12.44
CA GLU A 1128 -16.55 -13.49 12.65
C GLU A 1128 -15.64 -13.85 13.83
N LYS A 1129 -16.23 -14.23 14.99
CA LYS A 1129 -15.45 -14.61 16.17
C LYS A 1129 -14.66 -15.89 15.94
N ALA A 1130 -15.23 -16.89 15.27
CA ALA A 1130 -14.52 -18.13 14.97
C ALA A 1130 -13.31 -17.91 14.02
N LEU A 1131 -13.43 -17.00 13.05
CA LEU A 1131 -12.32 -16.60 12.18
C LEU A 1131 -11.24 -15.82 12.93
N TYR A 1132 -11.63 -14.95 13.86
CA TYR A 1132 -10.69 -14.28 14.77
C TYR A 1132 -9.90 -15.30 15.60
N GLU A 1133 -10.61 -16.26 16.22
CA GLU A 1133 -10.02 -17.35 17.01
C GLU A 1133 -9.04 -18.19 16.19
N LEU A 1134 -9.41 -18.55 14.96
CA LEU A 1134 -8.52 -19.29 14.06
C LEU A 1134 -7.22 -18.54 13.80
N ARG A 1135 -7.32 -17.24 13.47
CA ARG A 1135 -6.13 -16.40 13.27
C ARG A 1135 -5.27 -16.31 14.52
N TYR A 1136 -5.90 -16.19 15.69
CA TYR A 1136 -5.18 -16.13 16.96
C TYR A 1136 -4.42 -17.44 17.24
N GLU A 1137 -5.07 -18.60 17.10
CA GLU A 1137 -4.42 -19.89 17.36
C GLU A 1137 -3.34 -20.21 16.34
N LEU A 1138 -3.55 -19.90 15.06
CA LEU A 1138 -2.52 -20.06 14.02
C LEU A 1138 -1.23 -19.29 14.33
N ASN A 1139 -1.34 -18.09 14.91
CA ASN A 1139 -0.17 -17.28 15.23
C ASN A 1139 0.50 -17.62 16.57
N ASN A 1140 -0.23 -18.23 17.52
CA ASN A 1140 0.25 -18.40 18.90
C ASN A 1140 0.34 -19.86 19.35
N ARG A 1141 -0.61 -20.72 18.95
CA ARG A 1141 -0.73 -22.14 19.36
C ARG A 1141 -1.30 -23.00 18.21
N PRO A 1142 -0.53 -23.28 17.15
CA PRO A 1142 -1.04 -23.99 15.96
C PRO A 1142 -1.70 -25.34 16.26
N ASP A 1143 -1.25 -26.06 17.29
CA ASP A 1143 -1.83 -27.34 17.74
C ASP A 1143 -3.31 -27.23 18.15
N TRP A 1144 -3.76 -26.04 18.52
CA TRP A 1144 -5.14 -25.77 18.94
C TRP A 1144 -6.03 -25.28 17.79
N ALA A 1145 -5.47 -25.06 16.60
CA ALA A 1145 -6.21 -24.55 15.43
C ALA A 1145 -7.34 -25.50 14.97
N ARG A 1146 -7.31 -26.78 15.35
CA ARG A 1146 -8.40 -27.75 15.08
C ARG A 1146 -9.75 -27.27 15.61
N ILE A 1147 -9.78 -26.68 16.81
CA ILE A 1147 -11.01 -26.27 17.50
C ILE A 1147 -11.78 -25.17 16.72
N PRO A 1148 -11.15 -24.05 16.32
CA PRO A 1148 -11.83 -23.04 15.53
C PRO A 1148 -12.13 -23.51 14.10
N LEU A 1149 -11.31 -24.37 13.49
CA LEU A 1149 -11.58 -24.95 12.15
C LEU A 1149 -12.88 -25.76 12.12
N GLU A 1150 -13.08 -26.66 13.09
CA GLU A 1150 -14.32 -27.44 13.21
C GLU A 1150 -15.53 -26.53 13.47
N GLY A 1151 -15.35 -25.53 14.34
CA GLY A 1151 -16.37 -24.55 14.64
C GLY A 1151 -16.83 -23.78 13.40
N ILE A 1152 -15.91 -23.35 12.55
CA ILE A 1152 -16.25 -22.63 11.31
C ILE A 1152 -16.96 -23.57 10.33
N LEU A 1153 -16.42 -24.76 10.08
CA LEU A 1153 -17.05 -25.71 9.16
C LEU A 1153 -18.47 -26.10 9.58
N HIS A 1154 -18.73 -26.20 10.89
CA HIS A 1154 -20.07 -26.44 11.41
C HIS A 1154 -21.03 -25.26 11.18
N LEU A 1155 -20.53 -24.01 11.23
CA LEU A 1155 -21.34 -22.82 10.94
C LEU A 1155 -21.61 -22.65 9.44
N LEU A 1156 -20.79 -23.26 8.58
CA LEU A 1156 -20.93 -23.20 7.13
C LEU A 1156 -21.85 -24.30 6.58
N SER A 1157 -21.80 -25.50 7.16
CA SER A 1157 -22.73 -26.62 6.89
C SER A 1157 -24.17 -26.26 7.21
#